data_AF-A0A420NLW7-F1
#
_entry.id   AF-A0A420NLW7-F1
#
_cell.length_a   1.000
_cell.length_b   1.000
_cell.length_c   1.000
_cell.angle_alpha   90.00
_cell.angle_beta   90.00
_cell.angle_gamma   90.00
#
_symmetry.space_group_name_H-M   'P 1'
#
loop_
_entity.id
_entity.type
_entity.pdbx_description
1 polymer ?
#
loop_
_entity_poly.entity_id
_entity_poly.type
_entity_poly.pdbx_seq_one_letter_code
_entity_poly.pdbx_strand_id
1 'polypeptide(L)'
;MDSFAHEMTTVLYGNPHSASPSSQQSASRVEDARMNLLTFFGADPTEYDVVFVANATAGVKLVVEAIRNQPEGFLYAYHQGCHTSLVGAREEAVYSTSVDDGDVQSWLEGQFPFRNMTDNSSATTLFAYPAQSHMDGKRYPLTWAKDLRKLYRKPQHRFLTLLDASSFAATSYLDFSDPNLAPDFTVFSLYKIFGFPDLGALLVKRSSEWVFNNRRYFGGGTVDMVVSGKEKWHAPKSQFLHERLEDGTLPFHNIVALDIAMDIHRRLFGSMDQISSHTSYLAQRMFQELSNMRHANGAPVCKIYTSASSDKNTLGNGPVVSFNLRNSQGAWISLAEFEKLANLKNIHIRTGGLCSPGGIASALDLQPWEMKKNFSAGFRCGADNDIMSGKPTGVIRASLGAMSTKTDVDGFVAFLKEFYQERTVPIVSSDLDLQKSIDVPNSSALKVKTITIYPIKSCAGYSIPSGVPWEVRPEGLAWDREWCLVHHGSGHALSQKRCPKMALLRPTLDFGKGELSITYHGTQHSGQPSQISIPLSADPSVIDSSIDRQSSRVCGEKVSTQIYTSDRINSFFSNALGVPCVLARFPPGGLGLKSRLSKAQIQRYQQPSKLHTLPGSFPDVPSPPDSDSEQQKPAKILLSNESPILVIHSSSVDALNQQIIDRGGSSVEEKSFRANITLEQAPGFKAQPAFSEDRWGSMSIGRQNFRLLGACRRCQMVCIDQETGEKKEEPFVTLAKTRRFDGKVYFGVHMRHDPFAEGDVMKKESQYPTIEVGDSVSVELRG
;
A
#
# COMPACT_ATOMS: atom_id res chain seq x y z
N MET A 1 -26.61 -30.50 -12.15
CA MET A 1 -25.99 -31.74 -11.62
C MET A 1 -26.81 -32.95 -11.99
N ASP A 2 -28.11 -33.01 -11.65
CA ASP A 2 -28.95 -34.18 -11.95
C ASP A 2 -28.96 -34.59 -13.44
N SER A 3 -29.10 -33.63 -14.36
CA SER A 3 -29.04 -33.89 -15.81
C SER A 3 -27.68 -34.44 -16.25
N PHE A 4 -26.59 -33.95 -15.67
CA PHE A 4 -25.24 -34.45 -15.96
C PHE A 4 -25.03 -35.85 -15.39
N ALA A 5 -25.51 -36.11 -14.16
CA ALA A 5 -25.46 -37.43 -13.56
C ALA A 5 -26.24 -38.45 -14.39
N HIS A 6 -27.42 -38.08 -14.88
CA HIS A 6 -28.19 -38.90 -15.79
C HIS A 6 -27.38 -39.24 -17.05
N GLU A 7 -26.85 -38.23 -17.74
CA GLU A 7 -26.00 -38.41 -18.94
C GLU A 7 -24.83 -39.39 -18.69
N MET A 8 -24.09 -39.21 -17.59
CA MET A 8 -22.95 -40.07 -17.25
C MET A 8 -23.35 -41.51 -16.91
N THR A 9 -24.60 -41.76 -16.50
CA THR A 9 -25.11 -43.10 -16.20
C THR A 9 -25.78 -43.79 -17.40
N THR A 10 -26.18 -43.02 -18.41
CA THR A 10 -26.91 -43.55 -19.58
C THR A 10 -26.06 -43.62 -20.84
N VAL A 11 -25.00 -42.82 -20.93
CA VAL A 11 -24.14 -42.73 -22.11
C VAL A 11 -22.72 -43.17 -21.79
N LEU A 12 -22.18 -44.08 -22.61
CA LEU A 12 -20.80 -44.54 -22.48
C LEU A 12 -19.85 -43.65 -23.31
N TYR A 13 -19.04 -42.86 -22.62
CA TYR A 13 -18.00 -42.04 -23.25
C TYR A 13 -16.63 -42.73 -23.25
N GLY A 14 -15.89 -42.57 -24.35
CA GLY A 14 -14.51 -43.04 -24.50
C GLY A 14 -13.52 -41.88 -24.64
N ASN A 15 -12.22 -42.17 -24.56
CA ASN A 15 -11.19 -41.15 -24.85
C ASN A 15 -11.29 -40.76 -26.35
N PRO A 16 -11.45 -39.47 -26.70
CA PRO A 16 -11.76 -39.02 -28.06
C PRO A 16 -10.71 -39.34 -29.14
N HIS A 17 -9.52 -39.86 -28.78
CA HIS A 17 -8.47 -40.20 -29.75
C HIS A 17 -8.59 -41.61 -30.37
N SER A 18 -9.61 -42.40 -30.00
CA SER A 18 -9.81 -43.75 -30.56
C SER A 18 -10.96 -43.79 -31.57
N ALA A 19 -10.91 -44.76 -32.49
CA ALA A 19 -11.97 -44.97 -33.48
C ALA A 19 -13.21 -45.73 -32.95
N SER A 20 -13.28 -46.07 -31.65
CA SER A 20 -14.42 -46.77 -31.08
C SER A 20 -15.68 -45.88 -31.07
N PRO A 21 -16.89 -46.45 -31.11
CA PRO A 21 -18.13 -45.67 -31.09
C PRO A 21 -18.24 -44.70 -29.90
N SER A 22 -17.84 -45.13 -28.70
CA SER A 22 -17.86 -44.29 -27.49
C SER A 22 -16.88 -43.11 -27.57
N SER A 23 -15.74 -43.29 -28.23
CA SER A 23 -14.74 -42.23 -28.45
C SER A 23 -15.17 -41.24 -29.51
N GLN A 24 -15.76 -41.72 -30.61
CA GLN A 24 -16.36 -40.86 -31.63
C GLN A 24 -17.52 -40.03 -31.06
N GLN A 25 -18.33 -40.63 -30.18
CA GLN A 25 -19.40 -39.93 -29.47
C GLN A 25 -18.84 -38.82 -28.57
N SER A 26 -17.76 -39.07 -27.81
CA SER A 26 -17.09 -38.02 -27.04
C SER A 26 -16.60 -36.88 -27.93
N ALA A 27 -15.96 -37.18 -29.06
CA ALA A 27 -15.47 -36.17 -30.00
C ALA A 27 -16.62 -35.33 -30.59
N SER A 28 -17.72 -35.97 -31.00
CA SER A 28 -18.91 -35.27 -31.49
C SER A 28 -19.50 -34.34 -30.44
N ARG A 29 -19.65 -34.79 -29.18
CA ARG A 29 -20.21 -33.96 -28.12
C ARG A 29 -19.32 -32.78 -27.74
N VAL A 30 -18.00 -32.94 -27.84
CA VAL A 30 -17.06 -31.81 -27.67
C VAL A 30 -17.28 -30.76 -28.75
N GLU A 31 -17.46 -31.18 -30.01
CA GLU A 31 -17.69 -30.25 -31.11
C GLU A 31 -19.07 -29.58 -31.03
N ASP A 32 -20.12 -30.32 -30.68
CA ASP A 32 -21.46 -29.76 -30.43
C ASP A 32 -21.40 -28.67 -29.34
N ALA A 33 -20.72 -28.95 -28.23
CA ALA A 33 -20.55 -27.99 -27.13
C ALA A 33 -19.78 -26.74 -27.58
N ARG A 34 -18.77 -26.89 -28.46
CA ARG A 34 -18.01 -25.78 -29.04
C ARG A 34 -18.90 -24.89 -29.90
N MET A 35 -19.71 -25.50 -30.77
CA MET A 35 -20.65 -24.79 -31.64
C MET A 35 -21.77 -24.10 -30.86
N ASN A 36 -22.28 -24.75 -29.81
CA ASN A 36 -23.28 -24.15 -28.91
C ASN A 36 -22.70 -22.98 -28.13
N LEU A 37 -21.42 -23.05 -27.72
CA LEU A 37 -20.75 -21.93 -27.05
C LEU A 37 -20.50 -20.75 -28.00
N LEU A 38 -20.09 -21.01 -29.25
CA LEU A 38 -20.00 -19.98 -30.29
C LEU A 38 -21.35 -19.29 -30.51
N THR A 39 -22.41 -20.09 -30.64
CA THR A 39 -23.78 -19.59 -30.79
C THR A 39 -24.23 -18.76 -29.58
N PHE A 40 -23.88 -19.18 -28.36
CA PHE A 40 -24.18 -18.44 -27.13
C PHE A 40 -23.59 -17.02 -27.13
N PHE A 41 -22.46 -16.80 -27.81
CA PHE A 41 -21.79 -15.49 -27.91
C PHE A 41 -22.06 -14.76 -29.23
N GLY A 42 -22.89 -15.31 -30.13
CA GLY A 42 -23.10 -14.76 -31.46
C GLY A 42 -21.84 -14.78 -32.34
N ALA A 43 -20.87 -15.66 -32.05
CA ALA A 43 -19.60 -15.75 -32.76
C ALA A 43 -19.72 -16.71 -33.95
N ASP A 44 -19.47 -16.21 -35.17
CA ASP A 44 -19.49 -17.04 -36.38
C ASP A 44 -18.27 -17.98 -36.43
N PRO A 45 -18.42 -19.30 -36.60
CA PRO A 45 -17.31 -20.27 -36.69
C PRO A 45 -16.36 -20.02 -37.86
N THR A 46 -16.77 -19.25 -38.88
CA THR A 46 -15.91 -18.83 -39.99
C THR A 46 -14.99 -17.65 -39.62
N GLU A 47 -15.32 -16.90 -38.57
CA GLU A 47 -14.57 -15.74 -38.09
C GLU A 47 -13.86 -15.99 -36.75
N TYR A 48 -14.30 -17.01 -36.00
CA TYR A 48 -13.77 -17.37 -34.70
C TYR A 48 -13.51 -18.87 -34.54
N ASP A 49 -12.57 -19.18 -33.65
CA ASP A 49 -12.38 -20.51 -33.08
C ASP A 49 -12.40 -20.41 -31.55
N VAL A 50 -12.86 -21.47 -30.88
CA VAL A 50 -12.85 -21.58 -29.42
C VAL A 50 -11.82 -22.62 -29.03
N VAL A 51 -10.99 -22.31 -28.05
CA VAL A 51 -10.04 -23.25 -27.44
C VAL A 51 -10.48 -23.50 -26.00
N PHE A 52 -10.77 -24.75 -25.63
CA PHE A 52 -11.09 -25.09 -24.25
C PHE A 52 -9.81 -25.09 -23.41
N VAL A 53 -9.88 -24.41 -22.26
CA VAL A 53 -8.75 -24.24 -21.34
C VAL A 53 -9.21 -24.50 -19.91
N ALA A 54 -8.29 -24.74 -18.98
CA ALA A 54 -8.65 -25.01 -17.58
C ALA A 54 -9.41 -23.83 -16.92
N ASN A 55 -9.07 -22.59 -17.28
CA ASN A 55 -9.69 -21.35 -16.80
C ASN A 55 -9.17 -20.16 -17.63
N ALA A 56 -9.71 -18.95 -17.39
CA ALA A 56 -9.26 -17.75 -18.10
C ALA A 56 -7.75 -17.47 -17.97
N THR A 57 -7.13 -17.75 -16.82
CA THR A 57 -5.67 -17.61 -16.64
C THR A 57 -4.88 -18.53 -17.57
N ALA A 58 -5.35 -19.75 -17.82
CA ALA A 58 -4.75 -20.64 -18.79
C ALA A 58 -4.88 -20.10 -20.22
N GLY A 59 -6.02 -19.50 -20.58
CA GLY A 59 -6.20 -18.79 -21.85
C GLY A 59 -5.24 -17.62 -22.03
N VAL A 60 -5.05 -16.79 -20.99
CA VAL A 60 -4.06 -15.70 -20.98
C VAL A 60 -2.66 -16.26 -21.22
N LYS A 61 -2.27 -17.31 -20.48
CA LYS A 61 -0.95 -17.94 -20.62
C LYS A 61 -0.71 -18.47 -22.03
N LEU A 62 -1.73 -19.05 -22.67
CA LEU A 62 -1.63 -19.58 -24.03
C LEU A 62 -1.35 -18.47 -25.05
N VAL A 63 -2.03 -17.32 -24.93
CA VAL A 63 -1.76 -16.14 -25.77
C VAL A 63 -0.36 -15.58 -25.51
N VAL A 64 0.02 -15.44 -24.24
CA VAL A 64 1.35 -14.93 -23.85
C VAL A 64 2.46 -15.87 -24.32
N GLU A 65 2.27 -17.19 -24.23
CA GLU A 65 3.20 -18.18 -24.74
C GLU A 65 3.41 -18.05 -26.25
N ALA A 66 2.33 -17.82 -27.01
CA ALA A 66 2.41 -17.67 -28.45
C ALA A 66 3.11 -16.36 -28.85
N ILE A 67 2.77 -15.25 -28.19
CA ILE A 67 3.30 -13.93 -28.57
C ILE A 67 4.75 -13.70 -28.09
N ARG A 68 5.16 -14.24 -26.94
CA ARG A 68 6.56 -14.13 -26.47
C ARG A 68 7.56 -14.85 -27.37
N ASN A 69 7.09 -15.85 -28.13
CA ASN A 69 7.91 -16.64 -29.05
C ASN A 69 8.05 -15.99 -30.44
N GLN A 70 7.43 -14.82 -30.67
CA GLN A 70 7.66 -14.04 -31.88
C GLN A 70 9.13 -13.56 -31.94
N PRO A 71 9.73 -13.41 -33.13
CA PRO A 71 11.16 -13.09 -33.27
C PRO A 71 11.65 -11.86 -32.49
N GLU A 72 10.80 -10.83 -32.39
CA GLU A 72 11.11 -9.57 -31.69
C GLU A 72 10.45 -9.48 -30.29
N GLY A 73 9.84 -10.57 -29.82
CA GLY A 73 8.98 -10.54 -28.64
C GLY A 73 7.76 -9.62 -28.84
N PHE A 74 7.32 -8.97 -27.77
CA PHE A 74 6.15 -8.09 -27.79
C PHE A 74 6.25 -6.95 -26.78
N LEU A 75 5.55 -5.85 -27.10
CA LEU A 75 5.28 -4.74 -26.20
C LEU A 75 3.94 -4.96 -25.52
N TYR A 76 3.84 -4.65 -24.23
CA TYR A 76 2.63 -4.96 -23.46
C TYR A 76 2.08 -3.75 -22.71
N ALA A 77 0.90 -3.29 -23.11
CA ALA A 77 0.12 -2.34 -22.33
C ALA A 77 -1.01 -3.10 -21.63
N TYR A 78 -1.21 -2.87 -20.34
CA TYR A 78 -2.34 -3.45 -19.62
C TYR A 78 -3.05 -2.42 -18.76
N HIS A 79 -4.38 -2.50 -18.73
CA HIS A 79 -5.18 -1.60 -17.90
C HIS A 79 -4.97 -1.87 -16.41
N GLN A 80 -4.92 -0.84 -15.57
CA GLN A 80 -4.69 -0.98 -14.12
C GLN A 80 -5.78 -1.80 -13.38
N GLY A 81 -6.97 -1.88 -13.98
CA GLY A 81 -8.10 -2.69 -13.51
C GLY A 81 -7.96 -4.20 -13.76
N CYS A 82 -6.89 -4.64 -14.45
CA CYS A 82 -6.64 -6.03 -14.77
C CYS A 82 -6.50 -6.94 -13.53
N HIS A 83 -6.99 -8.17 -13.67
CA HIS A 83 -6.70 -9.25 -12.73
C HIS A 83 -5.19 -9.61 -12.75
N THR A 84 -4.67 -10.16 -11.64
CA THR A 84 -3.25 -10.53 -11.52
C THR A 84 -2.75 -11.46 -12.63
N SER A 85 -3.63 -12.24 -13.27
CA SER A 85 -3.29 -13.08 -14.43
C SER A 85 -2.81 -12.27 -15.64
N LEU A 86 -3.45 -11.13 -15.92
CA LEU A 86 -3.04 -10.20 -16.98
C LEU A 86 -1.87 -9.32 -16.53
N VAL A 87 -1.82 -8.93 -15.26
CA VAL A 87 -0.66 -8.18 -14.73
C VAL A 87 0.61 -9.02 -14.84
N GLY A 88 0.55 -10.32 -14.53
CA GLY A 88 1.70 -11.23 -14.61
C GLY A 88 2.26 -11.42 -16.02
N ALA A 89 1.44 -11.25 -17.06
CA ALA A 89 1.90 -11.32 -18.45
C ALA A 89 2.99 -10.27 -18.79
N ARG A 90 3.06 -9.20 -18.01
CA ARG A 90 4.04 -8.12 -18.19
C ARG A 90 5.50 -8.57 -18.04
N GLU A 91 5.73 -9.64 -17.27
CA GLU A 91 7.07 -10.17 -17.00
C GLU A 91 7.65 -10.94 -18.20
N GLU A 92 6.81 -11.31 -19.17
CA GLU A 92 7.21 -12.01 -20.41
C GLU A 92 7.40 -11.04 -21.58
N ALA A 93 7.03 -9.76 -21.41
CA ALA A 93 7.14 -8.73 -22.44
C ALA A 93 8.54 -8.11 -22.50
N VAL A 94 8.95 -7.65 -23.68
CA VAL A 94 10.22 -6.91 -23.84
C VAL A 94 10.17 -5.59 -23.10
N TYR A 95 9.02 -4.92 -23.19
CA TYR A 95 8.71 -3.72 -22.42
C TYR A 95 7.23 -3.74 -22.07
N SER A 96 6.90 -3.33 -20.85
CA SER A 96 5.52 -3.27 -20.39
C SER A 96 5.20 -1.98 -19.67
N THR A 97 3.94 -1.56 -19.77
CA THR A 97 3.43 -0.38 -19.07
C THR A 97 2.00 -0.63 -18.56
N SER A 98 1.69 -0.07 -17.40
CA SER A 98 0.33 -0.03 -16.87
C SER A 98 -0.32 1.26 -17.33
N VAL A 99 -1.57 1.19 -17.80
CA VAL A 99 -2.36 2.35 -18.25
C VAL A 99 -3.64 2.47 -17.45
N ASP A 100 -4.10 3.69 -17.20
CA ASP A 100 -5.45 3.97 -16.70
C ASP A 100 -6.40 4.46 -17.82
N ASP A 101 -7.65 4.79 -17.47
CA ASP A 101 -8.64 5.33 -18.40
C ASP A 101 -8.12 6.57 -19.15
N GLY A 102 -7.37 7.45 -18.48
CA GLY A 102 -6.84 8.68 -19.07
C GLY A 102 -5.66 8.42 -20.01
N ASP A 103 -4.79 7.47 -19.67
CA ASP A 103 -3.73 7.01 -20.56
C ASP A 103 -4.30 6.34 -21.82
N VAL A 104 -5.35 5.52 -21.71
CA VAL A 104 -6.01 4.91 -22.88
C VAL A 104 -6.67 5.98 -23.74
N GLN A 105 -7.30 6.99 -23.14
CA GLN A 105 -7.86 8.12 -23.87
C GLN A 105 -6.77 8.91 -24.61
N SER A 106 -5.64 9.20 -23.95
CA SER A 106 -4.49 9.85 -24.57
C SER A 106 -3.92 9.02 -25.72
N TRP A 107 -3.96 7.69 -25.59
CA TRP A 107 -3.54 6.76 -26.64
C TRP A 107 -4.49 6.79 -27.85
N LEU A 108 -5.79 6.83 -27.62
CA LEU A 108 -6.79 7.01 -28.68
C LEU A 108 -6.61 8.35 -29.43
N GLU A 109 -6.07 9.36 -28.77
CA GLU A 109 -5.71 10.67 -29.34
C GLU A 109 -4.34 10.68 -30.05
N GLY A 110 -3.63 9.55 -30.07
CA GLY A 110 -2.39 9.35 -30.82
C GLY A 110 -1.11 9.38 -29.97
N GLN A 111 -1.19 9.47 -28.64
CA GLN A 111 -0.01 9.40 -27.77
C GLN A 111 0.41 7.95 -27.54
N PHE A 112 1.62 7.59 -27.97
CA PHE A 112 2.11 6.22 -27.76
C PHE A 112 2.34 5.95 -26.26
N PRO A 113 1.81 4.84 -25.69
CA PRO A 113 1.81 4.61 -24.24
C PRO A 113 3.20 4.28 -23.67
N PHE A 114 4.18 3.97 -24.53
CA PHE A 114 5.54 3.59 -24.13
C PHE A 114 6.49 4.79 -24.21
N ARG A 115 6.43 5.68 -23.21
CA ARG A 115 7.11 7.00 -23.18
C ARG A 115 8.64 7.00 -23.38
N ASN A 116 9.30 5.86 -23.23
CA ASN A 116 10.77 5.72 -23.33
C ASN A 116 11.24 4.98 -24.60
N MET A 117 10.34 4.64 -25.52
CA MET A 117 10.70 4.00 -26.79
C MET A 117 10.47 4.97 -27.96
N THR A 118 11.41 4.96 -28.91
CA THR A 118 11.17 5.56 -30.22
C THR A 118 10.25 4.64 -31.01
N ASP A 119 9.31 5.21 -31.76
CA ASP A 119 8.23 4.55 -32.54
C ASP A 119 8.73 3.61 -33.68
N ASN A 120 10.02 3.25 -33.67
CA ASN A 120 10.69 2.43 -34.68
C ASN A 120 10.73 0.94 -34.34
N SER A 121 10.03 0.48 -33.29
CA SER A 121 9.97 -0.96 -32.97
C SER A 121 8.96 -1.67 -33.86
N SER A 122 9.40 -2.72 -34.55
CA SER A 122 8.55 -3.65 -35.32
C SER A 122 7.90 -4.74 -34.45
N ALA A 123 8.16 -4.73 -33.13
CA ALA A 123 7.55 -5.66 -32.20
C ALA A 123 6.03 -5.48 -32.14
N THR A 124 5.31 -6.58 -31.95
CA THR A 124 3.84 -6.53 -31.85
C THR A 124 3.43 -5.92 -30.51
N THR A 125 2.50 -4.96 -30.52
CA THR A 125 1.89 -4.44 -29.29
C THR A 125 0.66 -5.25 -28.93
N LEU A 126 0.62 -5.77 -27.71
CA LEU A 126 -0.55 -6.39 -27.11
C LEU A 126 -1.14 -5.46 -26.04
N PHE A 127 -2.41 -5.09 -26.21
CA PHE A 127 -3.17 -4.37 -25.20
C PHE A 127 -4.14 -5.32 -24.48
N ALA A 128 -4.02 -5.42 -23.16
CA ALA A 128 -4.93 -6.22 -22.35
C ALA A 128 -5.76 -5.39 -21.37
N TYR A 129 -7.05 -5.68 -21.30
CA TYR A 129 -7.97 -5.01 -20.39
C TYR A 129 -9.14 -5.93 -20.03
N PRO A 130 -9.76 -5.76 -18.86
CA PRO A 130 -10.99 -6.49 -18.54
C PRO A 130 -12.19 -5.80 -19.20
N ALA A 131 -13.22 -6.57 -19.57
CA ALA A 131 -14.53 -6.00 -19.93
C ALA A 131 -15.22 -5.36 -18.71
N GLN A 132 -14.98 -5.94 -17.53
CA GLN A 132 -15.50 -5.48 -16.25
C GLN A 132 -14.47 -5.75 -15.16
N SER A 133 -14.18 -4.74 -14.34
CA SER A 133 -13.38 -4.87 -13.13
C SER A 133 -14.04 -5.85 -12.18
N HIS A 134 -13.28 -6.87 -11.76
CA HIS A 134 -13.75 -7.83 -10.76
C HIS A 134 -13.70 -7.25 -9.34
N MET A 135 -13.09 -6.07 -9.15
CA MET A 135 -13.00 -5.40 -7.85
C MET A 135 -14.27 -4.64 -7.54
N ASP A 136 -14.63 -3.65 -8.36
CA ASP A 136 -15.69 -2.66 -8.11
C ASP A 136 -16.85 -2.74 -9.10
N GLY A 137 -16.75 -3.63 -10.10
CA GLY A 137 -17.76 -3.78 -11.15
C GLY A 137 -17.63 -2.78 -12.29
N LYS A 138 -16.67 -1.86 -12.29
CA LYS A 138 -16.53 -0.86 -13.37
C LYS A 138 -16.43 -1.53 -14.75
N ARG A 139 -17.25 -1.09 -15.70
CA ARG A 139 -17.21 -1.58 -17.09
C ARG A 139 -16.32 -0.70 -17.95
N TYR A 140 -15.58 -1.32 -18.85
CA TYR A 140 -14.66 -0.65 -19.77
C TYR A 140 -15.20 -0.70 -21.21
N PRO A 141 -14.88 0.30 -22.05
CA PRO A 141 -15.35 0.33 -23.44
C PRO A 141 -14.86 -0.88 -24.25
N LEU A 142 -15.81 -1.71 -24.69
CA LEU A 142 -15.52 -2.81 -25.62
C LEU A 142 -15.02 -2.29 -26.99
N THR A 143 -15.34 -1.04 -27.32
CA THR A 143 -14.91 -0.41 -28.58
C THR A 143 -13.41 -0.10 -28.62
N TRP A 144 -12.71 -0.10 -27.48
CA TRP A 144 -11.26 0.14 -27.44
C TRP A 144 -10.48 -0.78 -28.38
N ALA A 145 -10.90 -2.03 -28.54
CA ALA A 145 -10.27 -2.94 -29.49
C ALA A 145 -10.35 -2.42 -30.93
N LYS A 146 -11.53 -1.98 -31.37
CA LYS A 146 -11.74 -1.39 -32.70
C LYS A 146 -11.01 -0.06 -32.85
N ASP A 147 -11.12 0.82 -31.87
CA ASP A 147 -10.65 2.19 -31.99
C ASP A 147 -9.12 2.29 -31.98
N LEU A 148 -8.44 1.53 -31.11
CA LEU A 148 -6.98 1.45 -31.13
C LEU A 148 -6.47 0.76 -32.40
N ARG A 149 -7.13 -0.32 -32.87
CA ARG A 149 -6.75 -1.00 -34.12
C ARG A 149 -6.77 -0.06 -35.33
N LYS A 150 -7.63 0.97 -35.36
CA LYS A 150 -7.64 1.98 -36.45
C LYS A 150 -6.36 2.79 -36.53
N LEU A 151 -5.69 3.04 -35.40
CA LEU A 151 -4.43 3.80 -35.33
C LEU A 151 -3.27 3.02 -35.95
N TYR A 152 -3.31 1.69 -35.88
CA TYR A 152 -2.25 0.77 -36.32
C TYR A 152 -2.51 0.13 -37.70
N ARG A 153 -3.27 0.79 -38.58
CA ARG A 153 -3.53 0.30 -39.95
C ARG A 153 -2.32 0.32 -40.89
N LYS A 154 -1.21 0.96 -40.50
CA LYS A 154 0.02 0.99 -41.30
C LYS A 154 0.79 -0.34 -41.14
N PRO A 155 1.42 -0.88 -42.21
CA PRO A 155 2.00 -2.22 -42.21
C PRO A 155 3.24 -2.41 -41.31
N GLN A 156 3.76 -1.34 -40.70
CA GLN A 156 5.04 -1.36 -39.97
C GLN A 156 4.90 -1.79 -38.50
N HIS A 157 3.70 -1.75 -37.90
CA HIS A 157 3.50 -2.07 -36.49
C HIS A 157 2.20 -2.85 -36.28
N ARG A 158 2.29 -4.04 -35.66
CA ARG A 158 1.13 -4.92 -35.42
C ARG A 158 0.53 -4.63 -34.04
N PHE A 159 -0.80 -4.55 -33.98
CA PHE A 159 -1.55 -4.31 -32.76
C PHE A 159 -2.57 -5.42 -32.52
N LEU A 160 -2.58 -5.98 -31.31
CA LEU A 160 -3.48 -7.04 -30.88
C LEU A 160 -4.12 -6.69 -29.55
N THR A 161 -5.29 -7.28 -29.29
CA THR A 161 -6.04 -7.07 -28.05
C THR A 161 -6.39 -8.37 -27.35
N LEU A 162 -6.26 -8.37 -26.02
CA LEU A 162 -6.64 -9.48 -25.14
C LEU A 162 -7.65 -8.99 -24.11
N LEU A 163 -8.91 -9.40 -24.28
CA LEU A 163 -10.01 -9.04 -23.38
C LEU A 163 -10.23 -10.12 -22.32
N ASP A 164 -10.20 -9.75 -21.04
CA ASP A 164 -10.74 -10.61 -19.98
C ASP A 164 -12.23 -10.35 -19.77
N ALA A 165 -13.06 -11.24 -20.29
CA ALA A 165 -14.51 -11.17 -20.19
C ALA A 165 -15.06 -11.91 -18.96
N SER A 166 -14.20 -12.51 -18.12
CA SER A 166 -14.63 -13.46 -17.09
C SER A 166 -15.61 -12.88 -16.06
N SER A 167 -15.43 -11.61 -15.65
CA SER A 167 -16.35 -10.96 -14.71
C SER A 167 -17.61 -10.41 -15.38
N PHE A 168 -17.50 -10.00 -16.65
CA PHE A 168 -18.59 -9.39 -17.40
C PHE A 168 -19.59 -10.45 -17.86
N ALA A 169 -19.11 -11.50 -18.52
CA ALA A 169 -19.92 -12.56 -19.10
C ALA A 169 -20.70 -13.37 -18.05
N ALA A 170 -20.34 -13.28 -16.76
CA ALA A 170 -21.06 -13.92 -15.67
C ALA A 170 -22.49 -13.39 -15.49
N THR A 171 -22.75 -12.14 -15.88
CA THR A 171 -24.05 -11.48 -15.66
C THR A 171 -24.48 -10.57 -16.80
N SER A 172 -23.75 -10.55 -17.91
CA SER A 172 -24.05 -9.68 -19.05
C SER A 172 -23.72 -10.37 -20.36
N TYR A 173 -24.52 -10.08 -21.38
CA TYR A 173 -24.32 -10.60 -22.73
C TYR A 173 -23.10 -9.93 -23.38
N LEU A 174 -22.21 -10.74 -23.95
CA LEU A 174 -21.07 -10.27 -24.75
C LEU A 174 -21.27 -10.73 -26.18
N ASP A 175 -21.39 -9.77 -27.10
CA ASP A 175 -21.76 -10.02 -28.48
C ASP A 175 -20.55 -10.00 -29.42
N PHE A 176 -20.40 -11.07 -30.21
CA PHE A 176 -19.35 -11.22 -31.23
C PHE A 176 -19.90 -11.24 -32.66
N SER A 177 -21.14 -10.81 -32.88
CA SER A 177 -21.75 -10.82 -34.21
C SER A 177 -21.08 -9.86 -35.21
N ASP A 178 -20.36 -8.83 -34.74
CA ASP A 178 -19.55 -7.93 -35.58
C ASP A 178 -18.03 -8.16 -35.32
N PRO A 179 -17.34 -8.87 -36.23
CA PRO A 179 -15.90 -9.10 -36.13
C PRO A 179 -15.04 -7.84 -36.08
N ASN A 180 -15.54 -6.69 -36.54
CA ASN A 180 -14.79 -5.43 -36.50
C ASN A 180 -14.72 -4.82 -35.10
N LEU A 181 -15.73 -5.07 -34.26
CA LEU A 181 -15.78 -4.60 -32.88
C LEU A 181 -15.02 -5.52 -31.92
N ALA A 182 -14.92 -6.80 -32.28
CA ALA A 182 -14.34 -7.81 -31.41
C ALA A 182 -12.83 -7.63 -31.14
N PRO A 183 -12.38 -7.96 -29.92
CA PRO A 183 -10.98 -8.20 -29.60
C PRO A 183 -10.39 -9.36 -30.42
N ASP A 184 -9.06 -9.42 -30.49
CA ASP A 184 -8.35 -10.51 -31.15
C ASP A 184 -8.40 -11.81 -30.34
N PHE A 185 -8.32 -11.68 -29.02
CA PHE A 185 -8.39 -12.76 -28.05
C PHE A 185 -9.36 -12.38 -26.94
N THR A 186 -10.28 -13.28 -26.57
CA THR A 186 -11.14 -13.11 -25.40
C THR A 186 -11.10 -14.33 -24.52
N VAL A 187 -10.84 -14.15 -23.22
CA VAL A 187 -10.81 -15.24 -22.24
C VAL A 187 -12.05 -15.26 -21.36
N PHE A 188 -12.50 -16.48 -21.03
CA PHE A 188 -13.70 -16.74 -20.25
C PHE A 188 -13.42 -17.71 -19.11
N SER A 189 -14.19 -17.54 -18.03
CA SER A 189 -14.33 -18.51 -16.96
C SER A 189 -15.76 -19.04 -16.99
N LEU A 190 -16.00 -20.19 -17.62
CA LEU A 190 -17.36 -20.69 -17.90
C LEU A 190 -18.09 -21.06 -16.61
N TYR A 191 -17.37 -21.53 -15.59
CA TYR A 191 -17.93 -21.75 -14.25
C TYR A 191 -18.49 -20.46 -13.60
N LYS A 192 -18.05 -19.27 -14.01
CA LYS A 192 -18.64 -18.01 -13.51
C LYS A 192 -19.99 -17.69 -14.16
N ILE A 193 -20.23 -18.20 -15.37
CA ILE A 193 -21.48 -18.02 -16.11
C ILE A 193 -22.48 -19.09 -15.68
N PHE A 194 -22.04 -20.35 -15.69
CA PHE A 194 -22.93 -21.51 -15.53
C PHE A 194 -22.88 -22.18 -14.15
N GLY A 195 -21.95 -21.79 -13.28
CA GLY A 195 -21.73 -22.38 -11.95
C GLY A 195 -20.99 -23.72 -11.95
N PHE A 196 -21.20 -24.54 -12.98
CA PHE A 196 -20.53 -25.82 -13.26
C PHE A 196 -20.55 -26.01 -14.79
N PRO A 197 -19.49 -26.57 -15.42
CA PRO A 197 -18.28 -27.20 -14.88
C PRO A 197 -17.09 -26.24 -14.69
N ASP A 198 -16.06 -26.72 -13.98
CA ASP A 198 -14.74 -26.05 -13.90
C ASP A 198 -14.03 -26.11 -15.26
N LEU A 199 -14.29 -25.10 -16.08
CA LEU A 199 -13.77 -24.96 -17.43
C LEU A 199 -13.63 -23.47 -17.79
N GLY A 200 -12.67 -23.15 -18.64
CA GLY A 200 -12.52 -21.86 -19.30
C GLY A 200 -12.51 -22.00 -20.82
N ALA A 201 -12.56 -20.87 -21.50
CA ALA A 201 -12.44 -20.82 -22.95
C ALA A 201 -11.57 -19.63 -23.37
N LEU A 202 -10.87 -19.79 -24.47
CA LEU A 202 -10.23 -18.72 -25.23
C LEU A 202 -10.91 -18.65 -26.59
N LEU A 203 -11.63 -17.56 -26.86
CA LEU A 203 -12.14 -17.25 -28.19
C LEU A 203 -11.05 -16.50 -28.96
N VAL A 204 -10.69 -17.03 -30.12
CA VAL A 204 -9.65 -16.49 -31.00
C VAL A 204 -10.31 -16.01 -32.28
N LYS A 205 -10.04 -14.76 -32.66
CA LYS A 205 -10.41 -14.26 -33.99
C LYS A 205 -9.49 -14.89 -35.03
N ARG A 206 -10.06 -15.46 -36.10
CA ARG A 206 -9.29 -16.19 -37.14
C ARG A 206 -8.20 -15.34 -37.79
N SER A 207 -8.44 -14.04 -37.97
CA SER A 207 -7.43 -13.10 -38.49
C SER A 207 -6.16 -12.99 -37.65
N SER A 208 -6.19 -13.48 -36.41
CA SER A 208 -5.12 -13.38 -35.41
C SER A 208 -4.52 -14.75 -35.06
N GLU A 209 -4.94 -15.83 -35.75
CA GLU A 209 -4.41 -17.20 -35.59
C GLU A 209 -2.91 -17.32 -35.84
N TRP A 210 -2.38 -16.48 -36.72
CA TRP A 210 -0.95 -16.49 -37.11
C TRP A 210 -0.01 -16.34 -35.91
N VAL A 211 -0.48 -15.74 -34.81
CA VAL A 211 0.29 -15.57 -33.57
C VAL A 211 0.75 -16.92 -33.00
N PHE A 212 -0.07 -17.96 -33.18
CA PHE A 212 0.22 -19.30 -32.67
C PHE A 212 1.18 -20.10 -33.55
N ASN A 213 1.56 -19.62 -34.74
CA ASN A 213 2.47 -20.35 -35.62
C ASN A 213 3.91 -20.43 -35.08
N ASN A 214 4.29 -19.52 -34.18
CA ASN A 214 5.60 -19.53 -33.52
C ASN A 214 5.57 -20.21 -32.14
N ARG A 215 4.44 -20.83 -31.75
CA ARG A 215 4.37 -21.61 -30.51
C ARG A 215 5.34 -22.79 -30.59
N ARG A 216 6.22 -22.90 -29.60
CA ARG A 216 7.29 -23.91 -29.59
C ARG A 216 6.90 -25.22 -28.91
N TYR A 217 6.00 -25.17 -27.94
CA TYR A 217 5.53 -26.36 -27.23
C TYR A 217 4.40 -27.04 -28.01
N PHE A 218 4.39 -28.36 -27.96
CA PHE A 218 3.29 -29.22 -28.39
C PHE A 218 3.21 -30.42 -27.43
N GLY A 219 1.99 -30.87 -27.14
CA GLY A 219 1.76 -32.05 -26.30
C GLY A 219 0.51 -32.83 -26.68
N GLY A 220 0.57 -34.15 -26.56
CA GLY A 220 -0.56 -35.04 -26.85
C GLY A 220 -0.94 -35.04 -28.34
N GLY A 221 -2.24 -34.97 -28.64
CA GLY A 221 -2.80 -35.10 -29.99
C GLY A 221 -2.76 -33.84 -30.86
N THR A 222 -1.90 -32.86 -30.55
CA THR A 222 -1.81 -31.57 -31.25
C THR A 222 -0.90 -31.58 -32.49
N VAL A 223 -0.25 -32.72 -32.75
CA VAL A 223 0.66 -32.97 -33.87
C VAL A 223 0.23 -34.21 -34.66
N ASP A 224 0.39 -34.17 -35.97
CA ASP A 224 0.15 -35.31 -36.87
C ASP A 224 1.35 -36.28 -36.90
N MET A 225 2.57 -35.75 -36.72
CA MET A 225 3.80 -36.54 -36.75
C MET A 225 4.90 -35.92 -35.89
N VAL A 226 5.66 -36.77 -35.20
CA VAL A 226 6.86 -36.38 -34.45
C VAL A 226 8.01 -37.31 -34.82
N VAL A 227 9.10 -36.73 -35.33
CA VAL A 227 10.35 -37.44 -35.58
C VAL A 227 11.25 -37.26 -34.36
N SER A 228 11.65 -38.38 -33.76
CA SER A 228 12.56 -38.43 -32.62
C SER A 228 13.84 -39.17 -33.00
N GLY A 229 15.00 -38.71 -32.53
CA GLY A 229 16.30 -39.34 -32.79
C GLY A 229 17.37 -38.36 -33.24
N LYS A 230 18.09 -38.69 -34.32
CA LYS A 230 19.15 -37.84 -34.89
C LYS A 230 18.61 -36.55 -35.51
N GLU A 231 17.38 -36.60 -36.02
CA GLU A 231 16.65 -35.46 -36.55
C GLU A 231 15.52 -35.07 -35.59
N LYS A 232 15.28 -33.77 -35.43
CA LYS A 232 14.21 -33.22 -34.61
C LYS A 232 13.26 -32.46 -35.52
N TRP A 233 12.06 -33.02 -35.73
CA TRP A 233 11.02 -32.41 -36.55
C TRP A 233 9.63 -32.84 -36.06
N HIS A 234 8.64 -31.99 -36.25
CA HIS A 234 7.23 -32.32 -36.00
C HIS A 234 6.34 -31.57 -36.99
N ALA A 235 5.16 -32.13 -37.26
CA ALA A 235 4.08 -31.46 -37.99
C ALA A 235 2.89 -31.22 -37.05
N PRO A 236 2.49 -29.97 -36.79
CA PRO A 236 1.25 -29.67 -36.07
C PRO A 236 0.04 -30.04 -36.92
N LYS A 237 -1.08 -30.36 -36.26
CA LYS A 237 -2.37 -30.44 -36.93
C LYS A 237 -2.68 -29.14 -37.67
N SER A 238 -3.40 -29.21 -38.78
CA SER A 238 -3.59 -28.05 -39.66
C SER A 238 -5.04 -27.68 -39.97
N GLN A 239 -6.03 -28.49 -39.56
CA GLN A 239 -7.42 -28.30 -39.94
C GLN A 239 -8.10 -27.17 -39.14
N PHE A 240 -8.01 -27.21 -37.80
CA PHE A 240 -8.56 -26.16 -36.93
C PHE A 240 -7.52 -25.67 -35.92
N LEU A 241 -7.68 -24.43 -35.43
CA LEU A 241 -6.73 -23.84 -34.49
C LEU A 241 -6.78 -24.59 -33.15
N HIS A 242 -7.97 -24.85 -32.63
CA HIS A 242 -8.13 -25.49 -31.33
C HIS A 242 -7.43 -26.85 -31.24
N GLU A 243 -7.39 -27.63 -32.32
CA GLU A 243 -6.69 -28.91 -32.35
C GLU A 243 -5.17 -28.81 -32.14
N ARG A 244 -4.58 -27.65 -32.45
CA ARG A 244 -3.14 -27.37 -32.25
C ARG A 244 -2.82 -26.87 -30.84
N LEU A 245 -3.83 -26.44 -30.10
CA LEU A 245 -3.68 -25.69 -28.85
C LEU A 245 -4.22 -26.44 -27.64
N GLU A 246 -5.14 -27.39 -27.84
CA GLU A 246 -5.71 -28.24 -26.80
C GLU A 246 -4.75 -29.41 -26.49
N ASP A 247 -3.65 -29.11 -25.78
CA ASP A 247 -2.62 -30.10 -25.45
C ASP A 247 -3.19 -31.24 -24.59
N GLY A 248 -2.92 -32.49 -25.00
CA GLY A 248 -3.35 -33.69 -24.29
C GLY A 248 -4.81 -34.10 -24.58
N THR A 249 -5.38 -34.92 -23.69
CA THR A 249 -6.80 -35.30 -23.78
C THR A 249 -7.64 -34.24 -23.09
N LEU A 250 -8.60 -33.67 -23.83
CA LEU A 250 -9.57 -32.71 -23.29
C LEU A 250 -10.39 -33.30 -22.14
N PRO A 251 -10.84 -32.48 -21.17
CA PRO A 251 -11.75 -32.90 -20.12
C PRO A 251 -13.18 -33.06 -20.68
N PHE A 252 -13.38 -34.05 -21.58
CA PHE A 252 -14.62 -34.22 -22.36
C PHE A 252 -15.86 -34.37 -21.47
N HIS A 253 -15.76 -34.96 -20.27
CA HIS A 253 -16.88 -34.96 -19.31
C HIS A 253 -17.27 -33.55 -18.85
N ASN A 254 -16.29 -32.68 -18.57
CA ASN A 254 -16.59 -31.28 -18.26
C ASN A 254 -17.19 -30.59 -19.48
N ILE A 255 -16.67 -30.82 -20.69
CA ILE A 255 -17.23 -30.19 -21.90
C ILE A 255 -18.68 -30.64 -22.16
N VAL A 256 -19.01 -31.92 -21.92
CA VAL A 256 -20.40 -32.41 -21.96
C VAL A 256 -21.25 -31.74 -20.88
N ALA A 257 -20.73 -31.59 -19.67
CA ALA A 257 -21.41 -30.87 -18.60
C ALA A 257 -21.68 -29.40 -18.96
N LEU A 258 -20.78 -28.74 -19.67
CA LEU A 258 -20.96 -27.36 -20.16
C LEU A 258 -22.18 -27.28 -21.08
N ASP A 259 -22.28 -28.20 -22.04
CA ASP A 259 -23.40 -28.23 -22.99
C ASP A 259 -24.75 -28.32 -22.27
N ILE A 260 -24.85 -29.26 -21.32
CA ILE A 260 -26.03 -29.39 -20.45
C ILE A 260 -26.24 -28.10 -19.64
N ALA A 261 -25.18 -27.50 -19.11
CA ALA A 261 -25.28 -26.31 -18.28
C ALA A 261 -25.79 -25.08 -19.07
N MET A 262 -25.44 -24.93 -20.35
CA MET A 262 -25.98 -23.88 -21.22
C MET A 262 -27.51 -23.97 -21.36
N ASP A 263 -28.03 -25.18 -21.55
CA ASP A 263 -29.48 -25.43 -21.62
C ASP A 263 -30.18 -25.16 -20.29
N ILE A 264 -29.62 -25.64 -19.19
CA ILE A 264 -30.17 -25.41 -17.84
C ILE A 264 -30.16 -23.92 -17.50
N HIS A 265 -29.07 -23.21 -17.81
CA HIS A 265 -28.94 -21.79 -17.57
C HIS A 265 -30.04 -20.99 -18.30
N ARG A 266 -30.24 -21.27 -19.60
CA ARG A 266 -31.33 -20.67 -20.39
C ARG A 266 -32.71 -21.01 -19.82
N ARG A 267 -32.93 -22.24 -19.37
CA ARG A 267 -34.21 -22.68 -18.78
C ARG A 267 -34.51 -22.00 -17.44
N LEU A 268 -33.50 -21.81 -16.60
CA LEU A 268 -33.67 -21.24 -15.26
C LEU A 268 -33.78 -19.71 -15.26
N PHE A 269 -32.96 -19.06 -16.09
CA PHE A 269 -32.78 -17.60 -16.02
C PHE A 269 -33.24 -16.86 -17.28
N GLY A 270 -33.61 -17.58 -18.33
CA GLY A 270 -34.02 -17.02 -19.61
C GLY A 270 -32.82 -16.48 -20.40
N SER A 271 -32.79 -15.18 -20.66
CA SER A 271 -31.70 -14.53 -21.41
C SER A 271 -30.68 -13.85 -20.51
N MET A 272 -29.48 -13.61 -21.04
CA MET A 272 -28.47 -12.81 -20.37
C MET A 272 -28.92 -11.37 -20.08
N ASP A 273 -29.86 -10.81 -20.87
CA ASP A 273 -30.43 -9.48 -20.63
C ASP A 273 -31.33 -9.46 -19.38
N GLN A 274 -32.08 -10.53 -19.15
CA GLN A 274 -32.90 -10.69 -17.94
C GLN A 274 -32.01 -10.81 -16.70
N ILE A 275 -30.92 -11.58 -16.79
CA ILE A 275 -29.92 -11.70 -15.72
C ILE A 275 -29.25 -10.34 -15.45
N SER A 276 -28.81 -9.65 -16.50
CA SER A 276 -28.19 -8.33 -16.40
C SER A 276 -29.13 -7.32 -15.74
N SER A 277 -30.39 -7.29 -16.15
CA SER A 277 -31.41 -6.39 -15.58
C SER A 277 -31.67 -6.70 -14.10
N HIS A 278 -31.85 -7.98 -13.75
CA HIS A 278 -32.08 -8.45 -12.39
C HIS A 278 -30.91 -8.11 -11.45
N THR A 279 -29.70 -8.49 -11.84
CA THR A 279 -28.50 -8.26 -11.05
C THR A 279 -28.15 -6.78 -10.94
N SER A 280 -28.40 -5.98 -11.99
CA SER A 280 -28.26 -4.51 -11.93
C SER A 280 -29.24 -3.89 -10.94
N TYR A 281 -30.50 -4.33 -10.93
CA TYR A 281 -31.49 -3.88 -9.95
C TYR A 281 -31.05 -4.17 -8.51
N LEU A 282 -30.59 -5.39 -8.24
CA LEU A 282 -30.12 -5.78 -6.91
C LEU A 282 -28.87 -4.99 -6.48
N ALA A 283 -27.92 -4.80 -7.38
CA ALA A 283 -26.71 -4.02 -7.11
C ALA A 283 -27.01 -2.54 -6.86
N GLN A 284 -27.92 -1.94 -7.64
CA GLN A 284 -28.36 -0.57 -7.43
C GLN A 284 -29.07 -0.40 -6.08
N ARG A 285 -29.94 -1.34 -5.71
CA ARG A 285 -30.61 -1.35 -4.40
C ARG A 285 -29.60 -1.43 -3.26
N MET A 286 -28.66 -2.38 -3.33
CA MET A 286 -27.60 -2.52 -2.34
C MET A 286 -26.78 -1.22 -2.23
N PHE A 287 -26.33 -0.69 -3.37
CA PHE A 287 -25.57 0.55 -3.42
C PHE A 287 -26.31 1.70 -2.75
N GLN A 288 -27.62 1.88 -3.02
CA GLN A 288 -28.44 2.92 -2.41
C GLN A 288 -28.57 2.75 -0.89
N GLU A 289 -28.86 1.54 -0.41
CA GLU A 289 -28.98 1.26 1.03
C GLU A 289 -27.66 1.50 1.78
N LEU A 290 -26.54 1.05 1.22
CA LEU A 290 -25.22 1.27 1.82
C LEU A 290 -24.83 2.75 1.78
N SER A 291 -25.10 3.44 0.66
CA SER A 291 -24.79 4.87 0.47
C SER A 291 -25.58 5.77 1.40
N ASN A 292 -26.77 5.35 1.83
CA ASN A 292 -27.65 6.09 2.75
C ASN A 292 -27.45 5.72 4.22
N MET A 293 -26.65 4.68 4.52
CA MET A 293 -26.44 4.24 5.90
C MET A 293 -25.61 5.25 6.69
N ARG A 294 -26.16 5.74 7.80
CA ARG A 294 -25.51 6.72 8.70
C ARG A 294 -25.53 6.24 10.15
N HIS A 295 -24.47 6.56 10.88
CA HIS A 295 -24.46 6.50 12.35
C HIS A 295 -25.38 7.59 12.92
N ALA A 296 -25.67 7.51 14.23
CA ALA A 296 -26.50 8.50 14.93
C ALA A 296 -25.95 9.94 14.86
N ASN A 297 -24.63 10.11 14.72
CA ASN A 297 -24.00 11.42 14.55
C ASN A 297 -24.00 11.94 13.09
N GLY A 298 -24.66 11.24 12.17
CA GLY A 298 -24.74 11.61 10.76
C GLY A 298 -23.52 11.22 9.91
N ALA A 299 -22.48 10.59 10.48
CA ALA A 299 -21.36 10.08 9.71
C ALA A 299 -21.75 8.83 8.88
N PRO A 300 -21.20 8.64 7.67
CA PRO A 300 -21.44 7.45 6.85
C PRO A 300 -20.79 6.20 7.46
N VAL A 301 -21.55 5.11 7.50
CA VAL A 301 -21.06 3.78 7.93
C VAL A 301 -20.15 3.17 6.86
N CYS A 302 -20.54 3.29 5.60
CA CYS A 302 -19.84 2.70 4.46
C CYS A 302 -19.05 3.76 3.68
N LYS A 303 -17.77 3.48 3.39
CA LYS A 303 -17.00 4.14 2.33
C LYS A 303 -17.06 3.27 1.10
N ILE A 304 -17.82 3.67 0.09
CA ILE A 304 -18.04 2.92 -1.15
C ILE A 304 -17.05 3.36 -2.23
N TYR A 305 -16.52 2.40 -2.99
CA TYR A 305 -15.58 2.59 -4.09
C TYR A 305 -16.20 2.35 -5.46
N THR A 306 -17.27 1.54 -5.54
CA THR A 306 -18.07 1.40 -6.76
C THR A 306 -18.67 2.75 -7.15
N SER A 307 -18.61 3.12 -8.43
CA SER A 307 -19.15 4.39 -8.92
C SER A 307 -20.69 4.39 -8.93
N ALA A 308 -21.32 5.56 -8.80
CA ALA A 308 -22.77 5.65 -8.88
C ALA A 308 -23.25 5.48 -10.34
N SER A 309 -24.34 4.75 -10.54
CA SER A 309 -24.92 4.51 -11.89
C SER A 309 -25.42 5.79 -12.60
N SER A 310 -25.46 6.94 -11.93
CA SER A 310 -25.94 8.22 -12.46
C SER A 310 -24.87 9.06 -13.17
N ASP A 311 -23.60 8.61 -13.18
CA ASP A 311 -22.55 9.31 -13.92
C ASP A 311 -22.79 9.12 -15.43
N LYS A 312 -23.35 10.16 -16.06
CA LYS A 312 -23.73 10.22 -17.49
C LYS A 312 -22.59 9.84 -18.47
N ASN A 313 -21.35 9.79 -17.99
CA ASN A 313 -20.15 9.48 -18.77
C ASN A 313 -19.59 8.07 -18.52
N THR A 314 -20.29 7.21 -17.75
CA THR A 314 -19.80 5.86 -17.43
C THR A 314 -20.67 4.79 -18.10
N LEU A 315 -20.05 3.69 -18.55
CA LEU A 315 -20.73 2.49 -19.07
C LEU A 315 -21.51 1.71 -17.99
N GLY A 316 -21.65 2.30 -16.80
CA GLY A 316 -22.19 1.67 -15.61
C GLY A 316 -21.22 0.70 -14.93
N ASN A 317 -21.74 0.01 -13.93
CA ASN A 317 -21.05 -1.06 -13.22
C ASN A 317 -21.82 -2.36 -13.37
N GLY A 318 -21.10 -3.47 -13.36
CA GLY A 318 -21.69 -4.78 -13.10
C GLY A 318 -22.17 -4.93 -11.67
N PRO A 319 -22.68 -6.12 -11.31
CA PRO A 319 -23.38 -6.34 -10.06
C PRO A 319 -22.43 -6.57 -8.88
N VAL A 320 -21.55 -5.61 -8.63
CA VAL A 320 -20.54 -5.62 -7.58
C VAL A 320 -20.61 -4.30 -6.82
N VAL A 321 -20.66 -4.37 -5.49
CA VAL A 321 -20.57 -3.21 -4.60
C VAL A 321 -19.39 -3.40 -3.67
N SER A 322 -18.37 -2.55 -3.84
CA SER A 322 -17.14 -2.60 -3.06
C SER A 322 -17.04 -1.43 -2.10
N PHE A 323 -16.71 -1.72 -0.84
CA PHE A 323 -16.72 -0.75 0.25
C PHE A 323 -15.83 -1.18 1.43
N ASN A 324 -15.57 -0.23 2.33
CA ASN A 324 -15.05 -0.48 3.67
C ASN A 324 -16.01 0.14 4.69
N LEU A 325 -15.88 -0.27 5.95
CA LEU A 325 -16.72 0.21 7.05
C LEU A 325 -15.94 1.14 7.97
N ARG A 326 -16.63 2.14 8.51
CA ARG A 326 -16.13 3.00 9.58
C ARG A 326 -17.08 2.95 10.77
N ASN A 327 -16.55 3.24 11.95
CA ASN A 327 -17.35 3.48 13.15
C ASN A 327 -17.78 4.96 13.22
N SER A 328 -18.58 5.32 14.24
CA SER A 328 -19.08 6.69 14.40
C SER A 328 -17.97 7.72 14.60
N GLN A 329 -16.79 7.31 15.09
CA GLN A 329 -15.60 8.14 15.29
C GLN A 329 -14.69 8.20 14.05
N GLY A 330 -15.12 7.62 12.92
CA GLY A 330 -14.39 7.62 11.66
C GLY A 330 -13.20 6.66 11.59
N ALA A 331 -13.02 5.80 12.59
CA ALA A 331 -12.02 4.73 12.60
C ALA A 331 -12.45 3.62 11.63
N TRP A 332 -11.50 3.01 10.95
CA TRP A 332 -11.76 1.88 10.05
C TRP A 332 -12.08 0.62 10.83
N ILE A 333 -13.05 -0.16 10.36
CA ILE A 333 -13.30 -1.50 10.85
C ILE A 333 -12.39 -2.48 10.11
N SER A 334 -11.77 -3.40 10.84
CA SER A 334 -10.94 -4.46 10.26
C SER A 334 -11.78 -5.39 9.38
N LEU A 335 -11.27 -5.74 8.20
CA LEU A 335 -11.81 -6.78 7.32
C LEU A 335 -11.79 -8.14 8.01
N ALA A 336 -10.76 -8.45 8.79
CA ALA A 336 -10.67 -9.72 9.52
C ALA A 336 -11.78 -9.85 10.58
N GLU A 337 -12.08 -8.78 11.32
CA GLU A 337 -13.22 -8.74 12.26
C GLU A 337 -14.55 -8.84 11.52
N PHE A 338 -14.67 -8.14 10.39
CA PHE A 338 -15.85 -8.21 9.53
C PHE A 338 -16.10 -9.63 8.99
N GLU A 339 -15.09 -10.30 8.46
CA GLU A 339 -15.20 -11.67 7.94
C GLU A 339 -15.60 -12.65 9.04
N LYS A 340 -15.01 -12.54 10.25
CA LYS A 340 -15.39 -13.38 11.40
C LYS A 340 -16.88 -13.27 11.68
N LEU A 341 -17.40 -12.05 11.75
CA LEU A 341 -18.81 -11.80 12.07
C LEU A 341 -19.76 -12.18 10.92
N ALA A 342 -19.37 -11.91 9.67
CA ALA A 342 -20.12 -12.33 8.49
C ALA A 342 -20.25 -13.86 8.43
N ASN A 343 -19.16 -14.60 8.70
CA ASN A 343 -19.16 -16.06 8.76
C ASN A 343 -20.09 -16.58 9.88
N LEU A 344 -20.09 -15.96 11.06
CA LEU A 344 -21.02 -16.34 12.15
C LEU A 344 -22.49 -16.14 11.77
N LYS A 345 -22.78 -15.24 10.83
CA LYS A 345 -24.13 -14.98 10.31
C LYS A 345 -24.41 -15.70 8.98
N ASN A 346 -23.56 -16.65 8.58
CA ASN A 346 -23.65 -17.40 7.32
C ASN A 346 -23.67 -16.50 6.07
N ILE A 347 -22.95 -15.38 6.11
CA ILE A 347 -22.76 -14.46 4.99
C ILE A 347 -21.38 -14.71 4.41
N HIS A 348 -21.34 -15.30 3.21
CA HIS A 348 -20.10 -15.57 2.50
C HIS A 348 -19.77 -14.41 1.56
N ILE A 349 -18.74 -13.65 1.93
CA ILE A 349 -18.31 -12.45 1.21
C ILE A 349 -16.79 -12.44 1.10
N ARG A 350 -16.27 -11.78 0.05
CA ARG A 350 -14.83 -11.74 -0.21
C ARG A 350 -14.25 -10.42 0.28
N THR A 351 -13.16 -10.46 1.04
CA THR A 351 -12.39 -9.27 1.39
C THR A 351 -10.92 -9.34 0.93
N GLY A 352 -10.17 -8.26 1.16
CA GLY A 352 -8.72 -8.19 0.95
C GLY A 352 -8.33 -7.52 -0.37
N GLY A 353 -7.19 -7.92 -0.94
CA GLY A 353 -6.64 -7.33 -2.16
C GLY A 353 -7.33 -7.80 -3.47
N LEU A 354 -8.28 -8.73 -3.37
CA LEU A 354 -9.15 -9.21 -4.44
C LEU A 354 -8.47 -9.64 -5.76
N CYS A 355 -7.14 -9.80 -5.80
CA CYS A 355 -6.38 -10.01 -7.04
C CYS A 355 -6.52 -8.85 -8.05
N SER A 356 -6.82 -7.61 -7.60
CA SER A 356 -6.83 -6.38 -8.42
C SER A 356 -5.83 -5.35 -7.84
N PRO A 357 -4.51 -5.55 -8.01
CA PRO A 357 -3.52 -4.73 -7.32
C PRO A 357 -3.62 -3.24 -7.70
N GLY A 358 -3.83 -2.91 -8.98
CA GLY A 358 -4.00 -1.52 -9.43
C GLY A 358 -5.32 -0.90 -8.96
N GLY A 359 -6.42 -1.66 -9.06
CA GLY A 359 -7.72 -1.22 -8.56
C GLY A 359 -7.72 -0.93 -7.05
N ILE A 360 -7.14 -1.83 -6.25
CA ILE A 360 -7.03 -1.64 -4.79
C ILE A 360 -6.13 -0.46 -4.45
N ALA A 361 -4.99 -0.33 -5.12
CA ALA A 361 -4.08 0.78 -4.88
C ALA A 361 -4.76 2.13 -5.17
N SER A 362 -5.50 2.23 -6.27
CA SER A 362 -6.28 3.41 -6.63
C SER A 362 -7.40 3.69 -5.63
N ALA A 363 -8.21 2.67 -5.28
CA ALA A 363 -9.34 2.83 -4.37
C ALA A 363 -8.94 3.25 -2.95
N LEU A 364 -7.79 2.77 -2.47
CA LEU A 364 -7.29 3.01 -1.11
C LEU A 364 -6.23 4.12 -1.03
N ASP A 365 -5.93 4.78 -2.15
CA ASP A 365 -4.86 5.78 -2.26
C ASP A 365 -3.52 5.25 -1.75
N LEU A 366 -3.16 4.02 -2.14
CA LEU A 366 -1.91 3.38 -1.74
C LEU A 366 -0.83 3.63 -2.79
N GLN A 367 0.27 4.23 -2.35
CA GLN A 367 1.45 4.41 -3.18
C GLN A 367 2.28 3.11 -3.23
N PRO A 368 3.01 2.84 -4.33
CA PRO A 368 3.82 1.63 -4.46
C PRO A 368 4.81 1.40 -3.31
N TRP A 369 5.38 2.48 -2.76
CA TRP A 369 6.30 2.40 -1.63
C TRP A 369 5.58 2.00 -0.32
N GLU A 370 4.33 2.41 -0.12
CA GLU A 370 3.50 2.00 1.03
C GLU A 370 3.23 0.49 0.94
N MET A 371 2.87 0.00 -0.24
CA MET A 371 2.63 -1.44 -0.45
C MET A 371 3.87 -2.29 -0.17
N LYS A 372 5.05 -1.86 -0.67
CA LYS A 372 6.33 -2.51 -0.38
C LYS A 372 6.67 -2.46 1.12
N LYS A 373 6.46 -1.31 1.78
CA LYS A 373 6.67 -1.15 3.23
C LYS A 373 5.76 -2.07 4.03
N ASN A 374 4.48 -2.16 3.67
CA ASN A 374 3.51 -3.05 4.29
C ASN A 374 3.98 -4.51 4.17
N PHE A 375 4.42 -4.93 2.98
CA PHE A 375 4.97 -6.27 2.75
C PHE A 375 6.21 -6.55 3.63
N SER A 376 7.15 -5.60 3.73
CA SER A 376 8.34 -5.71 4.59
C SER A 376 7.97 -5.78 6.08
N ALA A 377 6.87 -5.15 6.49
CA ALA A 377 6.33 -5.23 7.84
C ALA A 377 5.53 -6.53 8.11
N GLY A 378 5.53 -7.47 7.16
CA GLY A 378 4.90 -8.78 7.30
C GLY A 378 3.49 -8.89 6.71
N PHE A 379 2.96 -7.82 6.11
CA PHE A 379 1.66 -7.89 5.44
C PHE A 379 1.70 -8.92 4.30
N ARG A 380 0.69 -9.77 4.26
CA ARG A 380 0.39 -10.69 3.17
C ARG A 380 -1.10 -10.55 2.88
N CYS A 381 -1.51 -10.77 1.63
CA CYS A 381 -2.92 -10.73 1.29
C CYS A 381 -3.68 -11.79 2.14
N GLY A 382 -4.72 -11.36 2.86
CA GLY A 382 -5.49 -12.23 3.78
C GLY A 382 -4.91 -12.36 5.19
N ALA A 383 -3.90 -11.57 5.58
CA ALA A 383 -3.44 -11.50 6.96
C ALA A 383 -4.38 -10.66 7.85
N ASP A 384 -4.40 -10.95 9.16
CA ASP A 384 -5.26 -10.28 10.15
C ASP A 384 -4.95 -8.78 10.35
N ASN A 385 -3.77 -8.30 9.94
CA ASN A 385 -3.38 -6.89 10.07
C ASN A 385 -3.66 -6.13 8.76
N ASP A 386 -4.87 -5.57 8.65
CA ASP A 386 -5.42 -5.01 7.42
C ASP A 386 -5.61 -3.49 7.43
N ILE A 387 -5.21 -2.80 8.50
CA ILE A 387 -5.14 -1.35 8.58
C ILE A 387 -3.70 -0.95 8.89
N MET A 388 -3.03 -0.30 7.95
CA MET A 388 -1.62 0.09 8.07
C MET A 388 -1.47 1.58 7.81
N SER A 389 -0.82 2.29 8.73
CA SER A 389 -0.62 3.76 8.63
C SER A 389 -1.94 4.51 8.37
N GLY A 390 -3.03 4.11 9.04
CA GLY A 390 -4.35 4.76 8.90
C GLY A 390 -5.12 4.44 7.61
N LYS A 391 -4.58 3.58 6.73
CA LYS A 391 -5.23 3.14 5.49
C LYS A 391 -5.58 1.64 5.56
N PRO A 392 -6.76 1.23 5.08
CA PRO A 392 -7.02 -0.18 4.83
C PRO A 392 -6.03 -0.72 3.78
N THR A 393 -5.79 -2.04 3.79
CA THR A 393 -4.94 -2.73 2.80
C THR A 393 -5.75 -3.57 1.81
N GLY A 394 -7.08 -3.57 1.97
CA GLY A 394 -8.03 -4.26 1.10
C GLY A 394 -9.44 -3.72 1.25
N VAL A 395 -10.38 -4.30 0.51
CA VAL A 395 -11.79 -3.88 0.49
C VAL A 395 -12.73 -5.06 0.69
N ILE A 396 -13.97 -4.78 1.12
CA ILE A 396 -15.08 -5.74 1.11
C ILE A 396 -15.72 -5.69 -0.27
N ARG A 397 -15.93 -6.84 -0.91
CA ARG A 397 -16.61 -6.96 -2.20
C ARG A 397 -17.86 -7.82 -2.08
N ALA A 398 -19.02 -7.19 -2.16
CA ALA A 398 -20.29 -7.88 -2.35
C ALA A 398 -20.54 -8.08 -3.86
N SER A 399 -20.73 -9.33 -4.29
CA SER A 399 -21.00 -9.67 -5.70
C SER A 399 -22.33 -10.40 -5.78
N LEU A 400 -23.18 -9.99 -6.72
CA LEU A 400 -24.52 -10.52 -6.90
C LEU A 400 -24.60 -11.27 -8.23
N GLY A 401 -25.22 -12.45 -8.22
CA GLY A 401 -25.37 -13.31 -9.38
C GLY A 401 -26.82 -13.56 -9.75
N ALA A 402 -27.07 -14.34 -10.80
CA ALA A 402 -28.42 -14.66 -11.29
C ALA A 402 -29.33 -15.28 -10.21
N MET A 403 -28.75 -16.04 -9.27
CA MET A 403 -29.47 -16.69 -8.17
C MET A 403 -29.69 -15.79 -6.95
N SER A 404 -29.02 -14.64 -6.86
CA SER A 404 -29.21 -13.70 -5.76
C SER A 404 -30.63 -13.14 -5.80
N THR A 405 -31.19 -12.88 -4.62
CA THR A 405 -32.54 -12.37 -4.46
C THR A 405 -32.53 -11.03 -3.74
N LYS A 406 -33.69 -10.34 -3.77
CA LYS A 406 -33.89 -9.13 -2.96
C LYS A 406 -33.70 -9.42 -1.46
N THR A 407 -34.15 -10.59 -1.00
CA THR A 407 -34.03 -11.01 0.41
C THR A 407 -32.58 -11.13 0.84
N ASP A 408 -31.69 -11.61 -0.03
CA ASP A 408 -30.25 -11.69 0.28
C ASP A 408 -29.65 -10.30 0.48
N VAL A 409 -30.01 -9.34 -0.39
CA VAL A 409 -29.58 -7.94 -0.27
C VAL A 409 -30.13 -7.31 1.00
N ASP A 410 -31.43 -7.46 1.27
CA ASP A 410 -32.09 -6.89 2.43
C ASP A 410 -31.52 -7.49 3.74
N GLY A 411 -31.23 -8.80 3.76
CA GLY A 411 -30.59 -9.50 4.87
C GLY A 411 -29.16 -9.02 5.12
N PHE A 412 -28.37 -8.81 4.06
CA PHE A 412 -27.03 -8.26 4.18
C PHE A 412 -27.02 -6.82 4.71
N VAL A 413 -27.94 -5.98 4.23
CA VAL A 413 -28.12 -4.61 4.72
C VAL A 413 -28.56 -4.62 6.20
N ALA A 414 -29.47 -5.51 6.58
CA ALA A 414 -29.90 -5.65 7.97
C ALA A 414 -28.74 -6.07 8.89
N PHE A 415 -27.90 -7.02 8.46
CA PHE A 415 -26.67 -7.40 9.15
C PHE A 415 -25.75 -6.19 9.40
N LEU A 416 -25.51 -5.36 8.38
CA LEU A 416 -24.70 -4.16 8.57
C LEU A 416 -25.32 -3.15 9.54
N LYS A 417 -26.65 -2.98 9.49
CA LYS A 417 -27.41 -2.10 10.40
C LYS A 417 -27.46 -2.64 11.84
N GLU A 418 -27.34 -3.95 12.05
CA GLU A 418 -27.32 -4.58 13.37
C GLU A 418 -25.95 -4.41 14.04
N PHE A 419 -24.87 -4.64 13.30
CA PHE A 419 -23.54 -4.78 13.89
C PHE A 419 -22.62 -3.55 13.75
N TYR A 420 -22.83 -2.72 12.73
CA TYR A 420 -21.90 -1.61 12.43
C TYR A 420 -22.56 -0.23 12.46
N GLN A 421 -23.89 -0.17 12.40
CA GLN A 421 -24.62 1.09 12.55
C GLN A 421 -24.83 1.43 14.03
N GLU A 422 -23.98 2.28 14.57
CA GLU A 422 -24.16 2.86 15.91
C GLU A 422 -25.38 3.79 15.95
N ARG A 423 -26.44 3.37 16.65
CA ARG A 423 -27.73 4.09 16.76
C ARG A 423 -27.82 5.01 17.97
N THR A 424 -26.94 4.82 18.93
CA THR A 424 -26.71 5.78 20.00
C THR A 424 -25.52 6.62 19.58
N VAL A 425 -25.64 7.95 19.72
CA VAL A 425 -24.42 8.74 19.87
C VAL A 425 -23.82 8.18 21.14
N PRO A 426 -22.57 7.65 21.13
CA PRO A 426 -21.90 7.39 22.38
C PRO A 426 -22.09 8.66 23.19
N ILE A 427 -22.76 8.56 24.33
CA ILE A 427 -22.55 9.55 25.37
C ILE A 427 -21.07 9.33 25.62
N VAL A 428 -20.22 10.06 24.89
CA VAL A 428 -18.99 10.57 25.45
C VAL A 428 -19.51 11.06 26.77
N SER A 429 -19.20 10.31 27.84
CA SER A 429 -19.31 10.79 29.21
C SER A 429 -18.69 12.14 29.10
N SER A 430 -19.60 13.08 28.96
CA SER A 430 -19.27 14.22 28.16
C SER A 430 -18.12 14.86 28.87
N ASP A 431 -17.30 15.53 28.09
CA ASP A 431 -16.61 16.67 28.63
C ASP A 431 -17.56 17.65 29.39
N LEU A 432 -18.85 17.35 29.70
CA LEU A 432 -19.68 18.03 30.71
C LEU A 432 -19.27 17.76 32.17
N ASP A 433 -18.41 16.78 32.49
CA ASP A 433 -17.67 16.80 33.77
C ASP A 433 -16.27 17.44 33.66
N LEU A 434 -15.87 17.85 32.45
CA LEU A 434 -14.76 18.78 32.20
C LEU A 434 -15.23 20.22 31.87
N GLN A 435 -16.53 20.44 31.61
CA GLN A 435 -17.12 21.74 31.25
C GLN A 435 -17.93 22.36 32.40
N LYS A 436 -18.05 21.69 33.57
CA LYS A 436 -18.50 22.33 34.82
C LYS A 436 -17.38 22.85 35.71
N SER A 437 -16.15 22.93 35.19
CA SER A 437 -15.07 23.72 35.77
C SER A 437 -14.34 24.59 34.75
N ILE A 438 -15.05 25.13 33.75
CA ILE A 438 -14.50 26.14 32.84
C ILE A 438 -15.35 27.42 32.94
N ASP A 439 -15.31 28.01 34.13
CA ASP A 439 -15.17 29.46 34.27
C ASP A 439 -13.84 29.75 34.99
N VAL A 440 -12.78 29.11 34.50
CA VAL A 440 -11.39 29.53 34.72
C VAL A 440 -10.70 29.55 33.36
N PRO A 441 -10.11 30.69 32.92
CA PRO A 441 -9.51 30.83 31.61
C PRO A 441 -8.14 30.13 31.57
N ASN A 442 -8.11 28.81 31.32
CA ASN A 442 -6.88 28.09 30.97
C ASN A 442 -6.90 27.71 29.48
N SER A 443 -7.02 28.74 28.65
CA SER A 443 -6.82 28.65 27.21
C SER A 443 -5.31 28.55 26.90
N SER A 444 -4.94 27.68 25.96
CA SER A 444 -3.55 27.24 25.68
C SER A 444 -2.57 28.40 25.48
N ALA A 445 -1.52 28.46 26.31
CA ALA A 445 -0.48 29.49 26.19
C ALA A 445 0.53 29.20 25.06
N LEU A 446 0.60 27.97 24.54
CA LEU A 446 1.63 27.54 23.59
C LEU A 446 1.01 26.93 22.33
N LYS A 447 1.76 27.01 21.22
CA LYS A 447 1.45 26.32 19.96
C LYS A 447 2.71 25.73 19.33
N VAL A 448 2.53 24.75 18.45
CA VAL A 448 3.63 24.15 17.69
C VAL A 448 4.12 25.14 16.63
N LYS A 449 5.37 25.61 16.77
CA LYS A 449 6.03 26.49 15.80
C LYS A 449 6.59 25.71 14.61
N THR A 450 7.32 24.63 14.91
CA THR A 450 7.95 23.79 13.88
C THR A 450 7.95 22.33 14.31
N ILE A 451 7.69 21.44 13.36
CA ILE A 451 7.98 20.02 13.49
C ILE A 451 9.14 19.71 12.55
N THR A 452 10.16 19.04 13.06
CA THR A 452 11.36 18.68 12.31
C THR A 452 11.71 17.22 12.56
N ILE A 453 11.97 16.49 11.49
CA ILE A 453 12.50 15.14 11.56
C ILE A 453 13.92 15.10 11.00
N TYR A 454 14.68 14.09 11.39
CA TYR A 454 16.04 13.86 10.94
C TYR A 454 16.13 12.49 10.28
N PRO A 455 15.69 12.33 9.01
CA PRO A 455 15.64 11.03 8.35
C PRO A 455 16.94 10.25 8.47
N ILE A 456 18.07 10.92 8.18
CA ILE A 456 19.40 10.37 8.38
C ILE A 456 19.99 10.93 9.68
N LYS A 457 20.34 10.05 10.61
CA LYS A 457 21.02 10.39 11.86
C LYS A 457 22.22 11.29 11.58
N SER A 458 22.29 12.39 12.32
CA SER A 458 23.37 13.39 12.26
C SER A 458 23.40 14.29 11.01
N CYS A 459 22.51 14.11 10.04
CA CYS A 459 22.37 15.01 8.88
C CYS A 459 21.41 16.18 9.16
N ALA A 460 21.19 17.10 8.21
CA ALA A 460 20.24 18.20 8.42
C ALA A 460 18.81 17.71 8.69
N GLY A 461 18.00 18.57 9.30
CA GLY A 461 16.59 18.29 9.54
C GLY A 461 15.74 18.57 8.31
N TYR A 462 14.66 17.81 8.15
CA TYR A 462 13.56 18.11 7.25
C TYR A 462 12.41 18.71 8.07
N SER A 463 12.10 19.98 7.83
CA SER A 463 11.00 20.68 8.50
C SER A 463 9.69 20.36 7.79
N ILE A 464 8.70 19.92 8.56
CA ILE A 464 7.38 19.58 8.05
C ILE A 464 6.63 20.87 7.69
N PRO A 465 6.05 20.97 6.47
CA PRO A 465 5.25 22.14 6.10
C PRO A 465 4.01 22.32 6.99
N SER A 466 3.55 23.56 7.11
CA SER A 466 2.30 23.87 7.83
C SER A 466 1.09 23.22 7.15
N GLY A 467 0.14 22.72 7.96
CA GLY A 467 -1.06 22.04 7.48
C GLY A 467 -0.84 20.61 6.97
N VAL A 468 0.33 20.02 7.24
CA VAL A 468 0.63 18.61 6.93
C VAL A 468 0.57 17.79 8.22
N PRO A 469 -0.44 16.91 8.39
CA PRO A 469 -0.49 15.97 9.52
C PRO A 469 0.70 15.02 9.49
N TRP A 470 1.47 15.00 10.58
CA TRP A 470 2.62 14.12 10.71
C TRP A 470 2.37 12.99 11.70
N GLU A 471 2.57 11.76 11.25
CA GLU A 471 2.35 10.55 12.05
C GLU A 471 3.28 10.50 13.26
N VAL A 472 2.70 10.17 14.41
CA VAL A 472 3.39 9.93 15.68
C VAL A 472 3.35 8.44 15.97
N ARG A 473 4.50 7.82 16.22
CA ARG A 473 4.61 6.40 16.56
C ARG A 473 5.12 6.25 18.00
N PRO A 474 4.99 5.07 18.62
CA PRO A 474 5.60 4.78 19.92
C PRO A 474 7.11 5.07 19.94
N GLU A 475 7.80 4.89 18.82
CA GLU A 475 9.23 5.18 18.66
C GLU A 475 9.59 6.64 18.31
N GLY A 476 8.61 7.52 18.10
CA GLY A 476 8.81 8.95 17.79
C GLY A 476 8.03 9.41 16.56
N LEU A 477 8.41 10.54 15.97
CA LEU A 477 7.81 11.02 14.72
C LEU A 477 8.14 10.05 13.58
N ALA A 478 7.18 9.77 12.71
CA ALA A 478 7.40 8.92 11.54
C ALA A 478 8.56 9.44 10.69
N TRP A 479 9.38 8.52 10.18
CA TRP A 479 10.59 8.80 9.38
C TRP A 479 11.72 9.52 10.12
N ASP A 480 11.60 9.79 11.42
CA ASP A 480 12.71 10.33 12.20
C ASP A 480 13.75 9.25 12.49
N ARG A 481 14.99 9.49 12.04
CA ARG A 481 16.16 8.66 12.32
C ARG A 481 15.97 7.19 11.94
N GLU A 482 15.34 6.92 10.80
CA GLU A 482 15.28 5.57 10.21
C GLU A 482 16.60 5.19 9.51
N TRP A 483 17.46 6.15 9.16
CA TRP A 483 18.74 5.90 8.48
C TRP A 483 19.94 6.41 9.28
N CYS A 484 21.12 5.83 9.06
CA CYS A 484 22.39 6.41 9.47
C CYS A 484 23.52 6.08 8.49
N LEU A 485 24.58 6.88 8.53
CA LEU A 485 25.84 6.55 7.84
C LEU A 485 26.76 5.79 8.78
N VAL A 486 27.33 4.69 8.28
CA VAL A 486 28.24 3.82 9.02
C VAL A 486 29.60 3.82 8.32
N HIS A 487 30.68 3.93 9.09
CA HIS A 487 32.03 3.86 8.52
C HIS A 487 32.30 2.45 7.96
N HIS A 488 32.67 2.37 6.68
CA HIS A 488 32.77 1.10 5.94
C HIS A 488 33.69 0.07 6.62
N GLY A 489 34.87 0.49 7.09
CA GLY A 489 35.83 -0.43 7.71
C GLY A 489 35.59 -0.76 9.19
N SER A 490 34.86 0.08 9.94
CA SER A 490 34.80 -0.04 11.41
C SER A 490 33.42 -0.38 11.95
N GLY A 491 32.37 -0.28 11.14
CA GLY A 491 30.99 -0.54 11.56
C GLY A 491 30.42 0.48 12.56
N HIS A 492 31.14 1.59 12.83
CA HIS A 492 30.67 2.64 13.74
C HIS A 492 29.81 3.66 12.99
N ALA A 493 28.68 4.01 13.59
CA ALA A 493 27.84 5.10 13.07
C ALA A 493 28.58 6.44 13.13
N LEU A 494 28.54 7.18 12.02
CA LEU A 494 29.06 8.53 11.95
C LEU A 494 28.19 9.48 12.80
N SER A 495 28.83 10.53 13.32
CA SER A 495 28.18 11.55 14.13
C SER A 495 28.57 12.94 13.67
N GLN A 496 27.62 13.88 13.72
CA GLN A 496 27.85 15.27 13.33
C GLN A 496 29.01 15.89 14.12
N LYS A 497 29.14 15.51 15.41
CA LYS A 497 30.24 15.94 16.29
C LYS A 497 31.62 15.62 15.70
N ARG A 498 31.79 14.44 15.11
CA ARG A 498 33.04 13.97 14.51
C ARG A 498 33.16 14.39 13.03
N CYS A 499 32.04 14.43 12.30
CA CYS A 499 31.97 14.82 10.90
C CYS A 499 30.93 15.95 10.72
N PRO A 500 31.31 17.24 10.93
CA PRO A 500 30.37 18.36 10.86
C PRO A 500 29.73 18.56 9.48
N LYS A 501 30.43 18.17 8.40
CA LYS A 501 29.93 18.20 7.02
C LYS A 501 28.61 17.44 6.84
N MET A 502 28.26 16.52 7.74
CA MET A 502 26.93 15.87 7.73
C MET A 502 25.79 16.90 7.83
N ALA A 503 26.01 18.08 8.45
CA ALA A 503 25.05 19.18 8.44
C ALA A 503 24.66 19.66 7.04
N LEU A 504 25.54 19.49 6.05
CA LEU A 504 25.34 19.96 4.68
C LEU A 504 24.56 18.96 3.81
N LEU A 505 24.33 17.74 4.32
CA LEU A 505 23.46 16.75 3.69
C LEU A 505 22.01 17.06 4.10
N ARG A 506 21.20 17.52 3.14
CA ARG A 506 19.82 17.97 3.35
C ARG A 506 18.82 16.94 2.81
N PRO A 507 18.24 16.09 3.68
CA PRO A 507 17.22 15.14 3.28
C PRO A 507 15.86 15.82 3.06
N THR A 508 15.10 15.35 2.07
CA THR A 508 13.72 15.71 1.77
C THR A 508 12.94 14.46 1.44
N LEU A 509 11.74 14.29 2.02
CA LEU A 509 10.85 13.16 1.72
C LEU A 509 9.86 13.57 0.62
N ASP A 510 9.87 12.85 -0.50
CA ASP A 510 8.91 12.99 -1.59
C ASP A 510 8.01 11.73 -1.62
N PHE A 511 6.85 11.82 -0.97
CA PHE A 511 5.90 10.70 -0.90
C PHE A 511 5.21 10.42 -2.24
N GLY A 512 5.12 11.41 -3.13
CA GLY A 512 4.53 11.25 -4.47
C GLY A 512 5.44 10.43 -5.38
N LYS A 513 6.76 10.62 -5.28
CA LYS A 513 7.74 9.78 -5.98
C LYS A 513 8.11 8.52 -5.20
N GLY A 514 7.82 8.48 -3.90
CA GLY A 514 8.24 7.40 -3.02
C GLY A 514 9.74 7.39 -2.77
N GLU A 515 10.37 8.57 -2.72
CA GLU A 515 11.82 8.73 -2.59
C GLU A 515 12.22 9.64 -1.40
N LEU A 516 13.31 9.27 -0.73
CA LEU A 516 14.11 10.16 0.11
C LEU A 516 15.19 10.77 -0.78
N SER A 517 15.11 12.08 -1.00
CA SER A 517 16.11 12.82 -1.76
C SER A 517 17.09 13.52 -0.82
N ILE A 518 18.39 13.47 -1.13
CA ILE A 518 19.43 14.11 -0.32
C ILE A 518 20.25 15.03 -1.21
N THR A 519 20.27 16.31 -0.88
CA THR A 519 21.09 17.32 -1.54
C THR A 519 22.29 17.68 -0.68
N TYR A 520 23.49 17.72 -1.26
CA TYR A 520 24.70 18.17 -0.57
C TYR A 520 24.98 19.64 -0.89
N HIS A 521 25.04 20.49 0.15
CA HIS A 521 25.24 21.93 0.03
C HIS A 521 26.68 22.40 0.30
N GLY A 522 27.66 21.49 0.32
CA GLY A 522 29.07 21.83 0.47
C GLY A 522 29.80 22.05 -0.85
N THR A 523 31.09 22.33 -0.78
CA THR A 523 31.96 22.50 -1.96
C THR A 523 32.02 21.19 -2.75
N GLN A 524 31.57 21.23 -4.01
CA GLN A 524 31.55 20.06 -4.88
C GLN A 524 32.88 19.88 -5.62
N HIS A 525 33.30 18.63 -5.80
CA HIS A 525 34.36 18.27 -6.74
C HIS A 525 33.77 18.12 -8.15
N SER A 526 34.52 18.50 -9.18
CA SER A 526 34.07 18.44 -10.58
C SER A 526 33.64 17.01 -10.95
N GLY A 527 32.43 16.88 -11.50
CA GLY A 527 31.87 15.59 -11.98
C GLY A 527 31.03 14.81 -10.97
N GLN A 528 30.75 15.33 -9.77
CA GLN A 528 29.89 14.63 -8.79
C GLN A 528 28.45 15.16 -8.75
N PRO A 529 27.45 14.27 -8.59
CA PRO A 529 26.06 14.67 -8.45
C PRO A 529 25.87 15.44 -7.14
N SER A 530 25.14 16.56 -7.19
CA SER A 530 24.74 17.36 -6.01
C SER A 530 23.65 16.69 -5.19
N GLN A 531 22.97 15.71 -5.77
CA GLN A 531 21.77 15.10 -5.22
C GLN A 531 21.73 13.60 -5.49
N ILE A 532 21.18 12.83 -4.54
CA ILE A 532 20.88 11.41 -4.69
C ILE A 532 19.44 11.13 -4.23
N SER A 533 18.76 10.21 -4.93
CA SER A 533 17.44 9.71 -4.53
C SER A 533 17.54 8.26 -4.05
N ILE A 534 16.81 7.95 -2.98
CA ILE A 534 16.79 6.65 -2.32
C ILE A 534 15.33 6.23 -2.13
N PRO A 535 14.90 5.04 -2.59
CA PRO A 535 13.52 4.61 -2.40
C PRO A 535 13.10 4.55 -0.92
N LEU A 536 11.89 5.03 -0.60
CA LEU A 536 11.31 4.95 0.74
C LEU A 536 10.96 3.52 1.14
N SER A 537 10.69 2.64 0.17
CA SER A 537 10.52 1.21 0.39
C SER A 537 11.88 0.53 0.67
N ALA A 538 11.88 -0.47 1.55
CA ALA A 538 13.01 -1.38 1.66
C ALA A 538 13.04 -2.29 0.42
N ASP A 539 13.67 -1.82 -0.66
CA ASP A 539 13.81 -2.61 -1.88
C ASP A 539 14.87 -3.71 -1.69
N PRO A 540 14.49 -5.01 -1.74
CA PRO A 540 15.44 -6.10 -1.52
C PRO A 540 16.54 -6.18 -2.57
N SER A 541 16.35 -5.56 -3.74
CA SER A 541 17.37 -5.56 -4.81
C SER A 541 18.55 -4.61 -4.52
N VAL A 542 18.37 -3.64 -3.62
CA VAL A 542 19.36 -2.62 -3.26
C VAL A 542 19.86 -2.80 -1.81
N ILE A 543 19.24 -3.71 -1.07
CA ILE A 543 19.51 -4.01 0.34
C ILE A 543 19.96 -5.45 0.44
N ASP A 544 21.20 -5.69 0.86
CA ASP A 544 21.66 -7.04 1.12
C ASP A 544 21.23 -7.49 2.52
N SER A 545 20.18 -8.30 2.58
CA SER A 545 19.71 -8.94 3.81
C SER A 545 20.60 -10.10 4.28
N SER A 546 21.60 -10.51 3.50
CA SER A 546 22.53 -11.59 3.85
C SER A 546 23.68 -11.14 4.77
N ILE A 547 23.82 -9.83 5.02
CA ILE A 547 24.80 -9.28 5.96
C ILE A 547 24.20 -9.16 7.37
N ASP A 548 23.85 -10.30 7.96
CA ASP A 548 23.72 -10.41 9.44
C ASP A 548 25.12 -10.51 10.12
N ARG A 549 26.20 -10.31 9.34
CA ARG A 549 27.60 -10.52 9.76
C ARG A 549 28.28 -9.31 10.39
N GLN A 550 27.73 -8.10 10.31
CA GLN A 550 28.33 -6.93 10.93
C GLN A 550 27.33 -6.23 11.86
N SER A 551 27.40 -6.55 13.15
CA SER A 551 26.68 -5.79 14.18
C SER A 551 27.19 -4.34 14.20
N SER A 552 26.43 -3.41 13.64
CA SER A 552 26.74 -1.98 13.68
C SER A 552 26.61 -1.45 15.10
N ARG A 553 27.48 -0.50 15.50
CA ARG A 553 27.40 0.15 16.83
C ARG A 553 26.83 1.55 16.74
N VAL A 554 25.69 1.77 17.39
CA VAL A 554 25.03 3.09 17.52
C VAL A 554 24.99 3.46 18.99
N CYS A 555 25.57 4.59 19.36
CA CYS A 555 25.65 5.04 20.76
C CYS A 555 26.26 3.98 21.71
N GLY A 556 27.16 3.14 21.20
CA GLY A 556 27.85 2.07 21.94
C GLY A 556 27.16 0.70 21.89
N GLU A 557 25.88 0.64 21.49
CA GLU A 557 25.07 -0.59 21.46
C GLU A 557 25.12 -1.27 20.08
N LYS A 558 25.15 -2.61 20.06
CA LYS A 558 25.06 -3.41 18.84
C LYS A 558 23.62 -3.42 18.33
N VAL A 559 23.40 -3.08 17.06
CA VAL A 559 22.07 -3.11 16.43
C VAL A 559 22.14 -3.85 15.09
N SER A 560 21.05 -4.53 14.73
CA SER A 560 20.87 -5.13 13.39
C SER A 560 20.41 -4.06 12.41
N THR A 561 21.10 -3.93 11.28
CA THR A 561 20.94 -2.83 10.32
C THR A 561 20.92 -3.36 8.89
N GLN A 562 20.00 -2.84 8.08
CA GLN A 562 19.95 -3.14 6.64
C GLN A 562 20.92 -2.21 5.91
N ILE A 563 22.00 -2.74 5.33
CA ILE A 563 23.03 -1.96 4.62
C ILE A 563 22.67 -1.89 3.14
N TYR A 564 22.74 -0.68 2.55
CA TYR A 564 22.56 -0.50 1.11
C TYR A 564 23.83 -0.92 0.37
N THR A 565 23.70 -1.77 -0.66
CA THR A 565 24.83 -2.25 -1.47
C THR A 565 25.10 -1.43 -2.71
N SER A 566 24.26 -0.45 -3.02
CA SER A 566 24.45 0.41 -4.19
C SER A 566 25.72 1.25 -4.08
N ASP A 567 26.68 0.99 -4.97
CA ASP A 567 27.91 1.80 -5.10
C ASP A 567 27.58 3.27 -5.34
N ARG A 568 26.58 3.56 -6.19
CA ARG A 568 26.13 4.93 -6.46
C ARG A 568 25.72 5.68 -5.18
N ILE A 569 24.96 5.03 -4.30
CA ILE A 569 24.52 5.63 -3.02
C ILE A 569 25.71 5.82 -2.09
N ASN A 570 26.52 4.78 -1.90
CA ASN A 570 27.62 4.81 -0.93
C ASN A 570 28.76 5.74 -1.36
N SER A 571 29.06 5.81 -2.66
CA SER A 571 30.03 6.76 -3.22
C SER A 571 29.57 8.20 -3.03
N PHE A 572 28.28 8.53 -3.20
CA PHE A 572 27.77 9.88 -2.96
C PHE A 572 28.08 10.36 -1.52
N PHE A 573 27.73 9.56 -0.50
CA PHE A 573 27.99 9.93 0.89
C PHE A 573 29.48 9.96 1.24
N SER A 574 30.23 8.97 0.74
CA SER A 574 31.67 8.89 0.99
C SER A 574 32.41 10.10 0.43
N ASN A 575 32.04 10.54 -0.78
CA ASN A 575 32.66 11.68 -1.43
C ASN A 575 32.23 13.01 -0.79
N ALA A 576 30.95 13.17 -0.47
CA ALA A 576 30.45 14.37 0.20
C ALA A 576 31.13 14.62 1.55
N LEU A 577 31.37 13.55 2.32
CA LEU A 577 31.98 13.65 3.65
C LEU A 577 33.51 13.55 3.65
N GLY A 578 34.11 13.02 2.58
CA GLY A 578 35.54 12.69 2.51
C GLY A 578 35.93 11.52 3.43
N VAL A 579 34.97 10.65 3.77
CA VAL A 579 35.16 9.52 4.70
C VAL A 579 34.44 8.29 4.12
N PRO A 580 35.11 7.13 3.97
CA PRO A 580 34.47 5.91 3.49
C PRO A 580 33.29 5.48 4.39
N CYS A 581 32.08 5.60 3.86
CA CYS A 581 30.86 5.28 4.59
C CYS A 581 29.77 4.68 3.71
N VAL A 582 28.90 3.92 4.36
CA VAL A 582 27.74 3.27 3.74
C VAL A 582 26.46 3.73 4.41
N LEU A 583 25.37 3.78 3.64
CA LEU A 583 24.06 4.03 4.20
C LEU A 583 23.48 2.75 4.80
N ALA A 584 22.93 2.88 6.01
CA ALA A 584 22.22 1.81 6.69
C ALA A 584 20.84 2.28 7.14
N ARG A 585 19.85 1.38 7.13
CA ARG A 585 18.48 1.60 7.59
C ARG A 585 18.12 0.71 8.77
N PHE A 586 17.29 1.27 9.64
CA PHE A 586 16.73 0.65 10.83
C PHE A 586 15.22 0.63 10.65
N PRO A 587 14.60 -0.54 10.43
CA PRO A 587 13.17 -0.60 10.18
C PRO A 587 12.39 -0.16 11.43
N PRO A 588 11.33 0.66 11.28
CA PRO A 588 10.40 0.98 12.35
C PRO A 588 9.72 -0.29 12.89
N GLY A 589 9.33 -0.31 14.16
CA GLY A 589 8.73 -1.48 14.83
C GLY A 589 9.70 -2.48 15.48
N GLY A 590 11.00 -2.45 15.17
CA GLY A 590 12.02 -3.21 15.90
C GLY A 590 11.79 -4.73 15.93
N LEU A 591 11.55 -5.34 14.76
CA LEU A 591 11.51 -6.79 14.63
C LEU A 591 12.91 -7.38 14.88
N GLY A 592 13.15 -7.79 16.12
CA GLY A 592 14.35 -8.49 16.57
C GLY A 592 14.52 -8.44 18.09
N LEU A 593 15.22 -9.43 18.67
CA LEU A 593 15.55 -9.59 20.10
C LEU A 593 16.36 -8.42 20.72
N LYS A 594 16.54 -7.28 20.03
CA LYS A 594 17.44 -6.17 20.42
C LYS A 594 16.87 -4.78 20.07
N SER A 595 15.63 -4.48 20.49
CA SER A 595 15.09 -3.10 20.38
C SER A 595 15.75 -2.17 21.41
N ARG A 596 16.16 -0.96 21.02
CA ARG A 596 16.73 0.04 21.94
C ARG A 596 15.64 0.72 22.77
N LEU A 597 15.99 1.06 24.00
CA LEU A 597 15.09 1.67 24.98
C LEU A 597 15.53 3.09 25.33
N SER A 598 14.56 3.96 25.57
CA SER A 598 14.79 5.34 26.03
C SER A 598 15.61 5.34 27.32
N LYS A 599 16.63 6.21 27.36
CA LYS A 599 17.52 6.40 28.52
C LYS A 599 17.27 7.72 29.25
N ALA A 600 16.37 8.55 28.72
CA ALA A 600 15.99 9.82 29.34
C ALA A 600 15.34 9.57 30.72
N GLN A 601 15.80 10.31 31.72
CA GLN A 601 15.30 10.26 33.09
C GLN A 601 15.14 11.67 33.66
N ILE A 602 14.18 11.82 34.58
CA ILE A 602 13.94 13.06 35.31
C ILE A 602 15.16 13.38 36.17
N GLN A 603 15.72 14.58 36.01
CA GLN A 603 16.89 15.01 36.78
C GLN A 603 16.50 15.55 38.16
N ARG A 604 17.42 15.50 39.14
CA ARG A 604 17.16 15.97 40.51
C ARG A 604 16.66 17.42 40.57
N TYR A 605 17.24 18.30 39.78
CA TYR A 605 16.82 19.71 39.73
C TYR A 605 15.41 19.91 39.14
N GLN A 606 14.86 18.89 38.46
CA GLN A 606 13.50 18.88 37.93
C GLN A 606 12.50 18.18 38.87
N GLN A 607 12.95 17.68 40.03
CA GLN A 607 12.07 17.13 41.06
C GLN A 607 11.69 18.25 42.04
N PRO A 608 10.44 18.27 42.53
CA PRO A 608 10.06 19.19 43.59
C PRO A 608 10.95 18.97 44.81
N SER A 609 11.34 20.06 45.48
CA SER A 609 11.99 19.98 46.78
C SER A 609 11.05 19.26 47.74
N LYS A 610 11.38 18.04 48.17
CA LYS A 610 10.70 17.41 49.31
C LYS A 610 10.79 18.41 50.47
N LEU A 611 9.65 18.88 50.97
CA LEU A 611 9.62 19.66 52.21
C LEU A 611 10.38 18.88 53.27
N HIS A 612 11.25 19.58 53.99
CA HIS A 612 11.98 19.06 55.14
C HIS A 612 11.05 18.26 56.04
N THR A 613 11.33 16.97 56.18
CA THR A 613 10.84 16.16 57.30
C THR A 613 11.32 16.78 58.60
N LEU A 614 10.40 16.94 59.55
CA LEU A 614 10.64 17.45 60.90
C LEU A 614 11.81 16.72 61.58
N PRO A 615 12.64 17.40 62.39
CA PRO A 615 13.70 16.75 63.14
C PRO A 615 13.09 15.84 64.23
N GLY A 616 13.17 14.53 64.05
CA GLY A 616 12.73 13.57 65.08
C GLY A 616 12.27 12.18 64.62
N SER A 617 12.19 11.89 63.31
CA SER A 617 11.87 10.54 62.83
C SER A 617 13.15 9.69 62.68
N PHE A 618 13.10 8.48 63.25
CA PHE A 618 14.16 7.46 63.27
C PHE A 618 14.85 7.24 61.91
N PRO A 619 16.14 6.87 61.87
CA PRO A 619 16.83 6.57 60.62
C PRO A 619 16.24 5.30 59.99
N ASP A 620 15.49 5.47 58.92
CA ASP A 620 15.11 4.35 58.04
C ASP A 620 16.39 3.72 57.49
N VAL A 621 16.49 2.41 57.72
CA VAL A 621 17.51 1.50 57.20
C VAL A 621 17.66 1.73 55.70
N PRO A 622 18.88 1.90 55.15
CA PRO A 622 19.06 2.02 53.72
C PRO A 622 18.61 0.71 53.08
N SER A 623 17.48 0.75 52.39
CA SER A 623 17.07 -0.34 51.52
C SER A 623 18.13 -0.49 50.41
N PRO A 624 18.49 -1.73 50.03
CA PRO A 624 19.51 -1.98 49.01
C PRO A 624 19.20 -1.24 47.70
N PRO A 625 20.22 -0.90 46.88
CA PRO A 625 19.95 -0.53 45.50
C PRO A 625 19.29 -1.76 44.84
N ASP A 626 18.24 -1.55 44.05
CA ASP A 626 17.42 -2.58 43.38
C ASP A 626 16.14 -3.01 44.10
N SER A 627 15.31 -2.06 44.55
CA SER A 627 13.87 -2.34 44.75
C SER A 627 13.02 -1.65 43.68
N ASP A 628 12.46 -2.48 42.81
CA ASP A 628 11.54 -2.20 41.72
C ASP A 628 10.19 -1.62 42.20
N SER A 629 10.16 -0.36 42.64
CA SER A 629 8.91 0.39 42.80
C SER A 629 8.62 1.21 41.54
N GLU A 630 7.63 0.72 40.78
CA GLU A 630 7.04 1.25 39.52
C GLU A 630 7.96 1.31 38.29
N GLN A 631 8.17 0.15 37.67
CA GLN A 631 8.74 0.05 36.32
C GLN A 631 7.78 0.68 35.28
N GLN A 632 7.96 1.98 34.99
CA GLN A 632 7.48 2.57 33.74
C GLN A 632 8.10 1.80 32.58
N LYS A 633 7.28 1.08 31.78
CA LYS A 633 7.75 0.40 30.56
C LYS A 633 8.60 1.39 29.74
N PRO A 634 9.90 1.13 29.51
CA PRO A 634 10.75 2.06 28.80
C PRO A 634 10.32 2.16 27.33
N ALA A 635 10.25 3.38 26.79
CA ALA A 635 9.82 3.60 25.41
C ALA A 635 10.85 3.04 24.41
N LYS A 636 10.39 2.37 23.36
CA LYS A 636 11.26 1.94 22.26
C LYS A 636 11.78 3.18 21.52
N ILE A 637 13.05 3.16 21.12
CA ILE A 637 13.66 4.20 20.29
C ILE A 637 14.38 3.57 19.10
N LEU A 638 14.46 4.30 17.99
CA LEU A 638 15.29 3.92 16.85
C LEU A 638 16.75 4.36 17.08
N LEU A 639 17.29 5.11 16.13
CA LEU A 639 18.64 5.66 16.16
C LEU A 639 18.79 6.91 17.04
N SER A 640 17.73 7.33 17.73
CA SER A 640 17.78 8.44 18.70
C SER A 640 18.76 8.16 19.83
N ASN A 641 19.37 9.22 20.40
CA ASN A 641 20.37 9.05 21.45
C ASN A 641 19.73 8.67 22.79
N GLU A 642 18.72 9.43 23.23
CA GLU A 642 18.18 9.36 24.60
C GLU A 642 16.65 9.16 24.65
N SER A 643 15.88 9.71 23.69
CA SER A 643 14.41 9.59 23.66
C SER A 643 13.82 9.62 22.22
N PRO A 644 12.53 9.27 22.05
CA PRO A 644 11.81 9.40 20.78
C PRO A 644 11.76 10.83 20.22
N ILE A 645 11.35 11.80 21.06
CA ILE A 645 11.09 13.19 20.64
C ILE A 645 11.80 14.15 21.59
N LEU A 646 12.40 15.21 21.03
CA LEU A 646 13.02 16.32 21.76
C LEU A 646 12.22 17.61 21.50
N VAL A 647 11.85 18.31 22.55
CA VAL A 647 11.12 19.58 22.50
C VAL A 647 12.00 20.71 23.03
N ILE A 648 11.91 21.88 22.38
CA ILE A 648 12.45 23.14 22.89
C ILE A 648 11.37 24.22 22.86
N HIS A 649 11.55 25.24 23.69
CA HIS A 649 10.67 26.40 23.74
C HIS A 649 11.39 27.63 23.19
N SER A 650 10.80 28.32 22.22
CA SER A 650 11.42 29.48 21.55
C SER A 650 11.84 30.57 22.55
N SER A 651 11.03 30.87 23.56
CA SER A 651 11.39 31.88 24.57
C SER A 651 12.65 31.52 25.38
N SER A 652 12.96 30.22 25.53
CA SER A 652 14.22 29.76 26.15
C SER A 652 15.42 29.96 25.23
N VAL A 653 15.21 29.85 23.91
CA VAL A 653 16.24 30.14 22.90
C VAL A 653 16.49 31.65 22.83
N ASP A 654 15.44 32.47 22.85
CA ASP A 654 15.54 33.93 22.86
C ASP A 654 16.29 34.43 24.09
N ALA A 655 15.94 33.93 25.27
CA ALA A 655 16.64 34.27 26.52
C ALA A 655 18.12 33.86 26.51
N LEU A 656 18.42 32.70 25.91
CA LEU A 656 19.81 32.25 25.73
C LEU A 656 20.57 33.14 24.74
N ASN A 657 19.93 33.51 23.62
CA ASN A 657 20.53 34.40 22.62
C ASN A 657 20.81 35.80 23.19
N GLN A 658 19.92 36.34 24.03
CA GLN A 658 20.16 37.59 24.73
C GLN A 658 21.43 37.50 25.59
N GLN A 659 21.58 36.42 26.37
CA GLN A 659 22.79 36.19 27.18
C GLN A 659 24.07 36.03 26.35
N ILE A 660 23.97 35.46 25.15
CA ILE A 660 25.11 35.32 24.23
C ILE A 660 25.51 36.70 23.69
N ILE A 661 24.54 37.50 23.24
CA ILE A 661 24.76 38.85 22.70
C ILE A 661 25.34 39.77 23.77
N ASP A 662 24.80 39.75 24.98
CA ASP A 662 25.28 40.54 26.12
C ASP A 662 26.76 40.24 26.46
N ARG A 663 27.26 39.08 26.05
CA ARG A 663 28.64 38.61 26.24
C ARG A 663 29.52 38.77 25.01
N GLY A 664 29.03 39.44 23.96
CA GLY A 664 29.74 39.69 22.72
C GLY A 664 29.77 38.53 21.72
N GLY A 665 28.94 37.50 21.93
CA GLY A 665 28.77 36.38 21.01
C GLY A 665 27.70 36.64 19.93
N SER A 666 27.62 35.74 18.94
CA SER A 666 26.60 35.79 17.88
C SER A 666 25.41 34.89 18.21
N SER A 667 24.20 35.36 17.94
CA SER A 667 22.96 34.60 18.16
C SER A 667 22.97 33.25 17.43
N VAL A 668 22.32 32.25 18.02
CA VAL A 668 22.24 30.90 17.50
C VAL A 668 20.81 30.58 17.10
N GLU A 669 20.65 29.92 15.97
CA GLU A 669 19.34 29.48 15.49
C GLU A 669 18.82 28.25 16.25
N GLU A 670 17.50 28.12 16.35
CA GLU A 670 16.80 27.01 16.99
C GLU A 670 17.23 25.64 16.41
N LYS A 671 17.50 25.59 15.10
CA LYS A 671 17.94 24.38 14.38
C LYS A 671 19.23 23.77 14.94
N SER A 672 20.08 24.57 15.58
CA SER A 672 21.33 24.11 16.22
C SER A 672 21.06 23.17 17.41
N PHE A 673 19.91 23.30 18.07
CA PHE A 673 19.50 22.38 19.14
C PHE A 673 18.92 21.06 18.62
N ARG A 674 18.67 20.98 17.32
CA ARG A 674 18.14 19.80 16.63
C ARG A 674 16.92 19.17 17.32
N ALA A 675 16.01 20.02 17.77
CA ALA A 675 14.76 19.59 18.37
C ALA A 675 13.83 19.02 17.30
N ASN A 676 12.98 18.07 17.71
CA ASN A 676 11.94 17.54 16.84
C ASN A 676 10.71 18.45 16.83
N ILE A 677 10.43 19.12 17.96
CA ILE A 677 9.33 20.08 18.06
C ILE A 677 9.85 21.35 18.72
N THR A 678 9.53 22.49 18.13
CA THR A 678 9.74 23.81 18.72
C THR A 678 8.37 24.39 19.06
N LEU A 679 8.21 24.83 20.30
CA LEU A 679 7.01 25.50 20.77
C LEU A 679 7.20 27.01 20.81
N GLU A 680 6.16 27.74 20.47
CA GLU A 680 6.11 29.19 20.63
C GLU A 680 4.89 29.65 21.41
N GLN A 681 4.92 30.90 21.86
CA GLN A 681 3.82 31.51 22.56
C GLN A 681 2.63 31.74 21.61
N ALA A 682 1.43 31.37 22.06
CA ALA A 682 0.20 31.68 21.35
C ALA A 682 -0.13 33.18 21.50
N PRO A 683 -0.55 33.87 20.42
CA PRO A 683 -0.94 35.28 20.47
C PRO A 683 -2.11 35.48 21.46
N GLY A 684 -2.05 36.54 22.26
CA GLY A 684 -3.12 36.89 23.21
C GLY A 684 -3.07 36.18 24.57
N PHE A 685 -2.08 35.30 24.82
CA PHE A 685 -1.90 34.62 26.10
C PHE A 685 -0.69 35.13 26.87
N LYS A 686 -0.73 35.01 28.21
CA LYS A 686 0.40 35.37 29.09
C LYS A 686 1.63 34.55 28.72
N ALA A 687 2.74 35.24 28.44
CA ALA A 687 4.01 34.61 28.11
C ALA A 687 4.47 33.64 29.21
N GLN A 688 4.73 32.39 28.83
CA GLN A 688 5.40 31.45 29.73
C GLN A 688 6.86 31.91 29.94
N PRO A 689 7.40 31.81 31.16
CA PRO A 689 8.78 32.20 31.42
C PRO A 689 9.75 31.34 30.61
N ALA A 690 10.89 31.92 30.24
CA ALA A 690 12.00 31.17 29.67
C ALA A 690 12.39 30.01 30.60
N PHE A 691 12.74 28.87 30.01
CA PHE A 691 13.06 27.61 30.68
C PHE A 691 11.89 26.96 31.45
N SER A 692 10.64 27.39 31.21
CA SER A 692 9.45 26.75 31.79
C SER A 692 9.37 25.25 31.48
N GLU A 693 9.97 24.80 30.38
CA GLU A 693 10.04 23.39 30.00
C GLU A 693 10.68 22.48 31.03
N ASP A 694 11.53 23.01 31.92
CA ASP A 694 12.15 22.20 32.98
C ASP A 694 11.13 21.61 33.98
N ARG A 695 9.96 22.25 34.12
CA ARG A 695 8.92 21.92 35.10
C ARG A 695 7.74 21.14 34.52
N TRP A 696 7.72 20.89 33.22
CA TRP A 696 6.61 20.23 32.54
C TRP A 696 6.58 18.71 32.86
N GLY A 697 5.40 18.16 33.09
CA GLY A 697 5.16 16.73 33.40
C GLY A 697 4.58 15.95 32.23
N SER A 698 3.48 16.46 31.70
CA SER A 698 2.73 15.96 30.54
C SER A 698 2.41 17.14 29.62
N MET A 699 2.21 16.86 28.34
CA MET A 699 1.64 17.84 27.41
C MET A 699 0.71 17.17 26.42
N SER A 700 -0.31 17.89 25.99
CA SER A 700 -1.16 17.51 24.87
C SER A 700 -0.86 18.43 23.69
N ILE A 701 -0.60 17.84 22.53
CA ILE A 701 -0.41 18.54 21.26
C ILE A 701 -1.55 18.12 20.36
N GLY A 702 -2.43 19.07 20.02
CA GLY A 702 -3.66 18.76 19.30
C GLY A 702 -4.50 17.74 20.09
N ARG A 703 -4.72 16.55 19.50
CA ARG A 703 -5.47 15.44 20.13
C ARG A 703 -4.58 14.34 20.71
N GLN A 704 -3.26 14.55 20.74
CA GLN A 704 -2.30 13.53 21.14
C GLN A 704 -1.64 13.88 22.48
N ASN A 705 -1.48 12.87 23.34
CA ASN A 705 -0.88 13.03 24.65
C ASN A 705 0.58 12.59 24.66
N PHE A 706 1.41 13.35 25.37
CA PHE A 706 2.83 13.11 25.50
C PHE A 706 3.25 13.20 26.96
N ARG A 707 4.17 12.30 27.36
CA ARG A 707 4.79 12.30 28.67
C ARG A 707 6.24 12.75 28.58
N LEU A 708 6.64 13.67 29.46
CA LEU A 708 7.99 14.19 29.48
C LEU A 708 8.89 13.30 30.33
N LEU A 709 10.03 12.92 29.76
CA LEU A 709 10.97 11.94 30.30
C LEU A 709 12.12 12.59 31.08
N GLY A 710 12.41 13.87 30.86
CA GLY A 710 13.48 14.60 31.54
C GLY A 710 14.23 15.58 30.63
N ALA A 711 15.13 16.37 31.19
CA ALA A 711 15.91 17.35 30.45
C ALA A 711 16.96 16.72 29.54
N CYS A 712 17.19 17.35 28.38
CA CYS A 712 18.15 16.89 27.39
C CYS A 712 19.55 17.37 27.71
N ARG A 713 20.48 16.42 27.87
CA ARG A 713 21.90 16.74 28.05
C ARG A 713 22.49 17.24 26.73
N ARG A 714 23.10 18.42 26.76
CA ARG A 714 23.76 19.00 25.59
C ARG A 714 25.26 18.69 25.57
N CYS A 715 25.79 18.65 24.35
CA CYS A 715 27.21 18.49 24.08
C CYS A 715 27.61 19.46 22.95
N GLN A 716 28.91 19.60 22.66
CA GLN A 716 29.46 20.48 21.62
C GLN A 716 28.84 20.32 20.21
N MET A 717 28.04 19.29 19.97
CA MET A 717 27.27 19.15 18.73
C MET A 717 26.37 20.37 18.46
N VAL A 718 25.80 21.00 19.50
CA VAL A 718 24.94 22.19 19.32
C VAL A 718 25.69 23.42 18.81
N CYS A 719 27.02 23.39 18.79
CA CYS A 719 27.83 24.49 18.25
C CYS A 719 28.19 24.32 16.77
N ILE A 720 27.66 23.29 16.11
CA ILE A 720 27.84 23.10 14.67
C ILE A 720 26.81 23.96 13.94
N ASP A 721 27.29 24.88 13.12
CA ASP A 721 26.43 25.65 12.22
C ASP A 721 25.76 24.71 11.22
N GLN A 722 24.43 24.69 11.20
CA GLN A 722 23.69 23.76 10.34
C GLN A 722 23.69 24.17 8.86
N GLU A 723 24.09 25.41 8.52
CA GLU A 723 24.20 25.87 7.13
C GLU A 723 25.61 25.69 6.58
N THR A 724 26.64 25.97 7.37
CA THR A 724 28.05 25.94 6.91
C THR A 724 28.80 24.68 7.33
N GLY A 725 28.34 23.98 8.37
CA GLY A 725 29.05 22.85 8.97
C GLY A 725 30.26 23.26 9.82
N GLU A 726 30.48 24.55 10.05
CA GLU A 726 31.58 25.05 10.87
C GLU A 726 31.31 24.86 12.37
N LYS A 727 32.37 24.63 13.15
CA LYS A 727 32.29 24.53 14.61
C LYS A 727 32.50 25.91 15.23
N LYS A 728 31.52 26.37 16.00
CA LYS A 728 31.56 27.58 16.83
C LYS A 728 31.74 27.20 18.30
N GLU A 729 31.89 28.19 19.17
CA GLU A 729 31.92 27.96 20.63
C GLU A 729 30.51 28.02 21.26
N GLU A 730 29.69 28.95 20.79
CA GLU A 730 28.29 29.11 21.21
C GLU A 730 27.36 28.10 20.52
N PRO A 731 26.26 27.66 21.17
CA PRO A 731 25.70 28.13 22.45
C PRO A 731 26.26 27.41 23.70
N PHE A 732 27.21 26.47 23.53
CA PHE A 732 27.61 25.59 24.63
C PHE A 732 28.36 26.31 25.75
N VAL A 733 29.15 27.34 25.43
CA VAL A 733 29.85 28.16 26.44
C VAL A 733 28.86 28.87 27.34
N THR A 734 27.85 29.54 26.78
CA THR A 734 26.84 30.23 27.57
C THR A 734 25.98 29.24 28.37
N LEU A 735 25.53 28.14 27.75
CA LEU A 735 24.80 27.08 28.46
C LEU A 735 25.61 26.46 29.60
N ALA A 736 26.93 26.27 29.44
CA ALA A 736 27.77 25.73 30.51
C ALA A 736 27.89 26.68 31.72
N LYS A 737 27.66 27.98 31.52
CA LYS A 737 27.68 29.00 32.57
C LYS A 737 26.31 29.18 33.23
N THR A 738 25.20 29.01 32.50
CA THR A 738 23.85 29.35 32.98
C THR A 738 22.93 28.14 33.21
N ARG A 739 23.28 27.00 32.62
CA ARG A 739 22.44 25.79 32.58
C ARG A 739 23.23 24.53 32.97
N ARG A 740 24.24 24.67 33.84
CA ARG A 740 25.03 23.56 34.37
C ARG A 740 24.52 23.14 35.74
N PHE A 741 23.97 21.93 35.80
CA PHE A 741 23.47 21.30 37.03
C PHE A 741 24.15 19.95 37.20
N ASP A 742 24.59 19.62 38.42
CA ASP A 742 25.29 18.35 38.72
C ASP A 742 26.43 18.03 37.74
N GLY A 743 27.19 19.06 37.34
CA GLY A 743 28.31 18.94 36.41
C GLY A 743 27.94 18.73 34.93
N LYS A 744 26.66 18.66 34.57
CA LYS A 744 26.15 18.45 33.20
C LYS A 744 25.40 19.68 32.69
N VAL A 745 25.38 19.87 31.37
CA VAL A 745 24.75 21.02 30.70
C VAL A 745 23.44 20.59 30.06
N TYR A 746 22.35 21.31 30.31
CA TYR A 746 20.99 20.92 29.89
C TYR A 746 20.26 22.02 29.11
N PHE A 747 19.50 21.62 28.08
CA PHE A 747 18.60 22.53 27.35
C PHE A 747 17.52 21.74 26.60
N GLY A 748 16.26 22.12 26.73
CA GLY A 748 15.13 21.37 26.15
C GLY A 748 14.81 20.07 26.90
N VAL A 749 13.72 19.42 26.50
CA VAL A 749 13.14 18.26 27.20
C VAL A 749 12.83 17.10 26.27
N HIS A 750 13.07 15.91 26.77
CA HIS A 750 12.73 14.66 26.12
C HIS A 750 11.28 14.28 26.41
N MET A 751 10.57 13.79 25.40
CA MET A 751 9.22 13.25 25.58
C MET A 751 9.00 11.99 24.74
N ARG A 752 7.91 11.29 25.08
CA ARG A 752 7.35 10.17 24.32
C ARG A 752 5.85 10.38 24.13
N HIS A 753 5.31 9.81 23.06
CA HIS A 753 3.87 9.67 22.87
C HIS A 753 3.32 8.64 23.85
N ASP A 754 2.17 8.94 24.46
CA ASP A 754 1.42 8.03 25.31
C ASP A 754 0.16 7.62 24.52
N PRO A 755 0.10 6.39 23.98
CA PRO A 755 -1.08 5.96 23.24
C PRO A 755 -2.30 5.91 24.18
N PHE A 756 -3.49 6.18 23.64
CA PHE A 756 -4.75 6.07 24.39
C PHE A 756 -4.87 4.68 25.06
N ALA A 757 -5.38 4.65 26.29
CA ALA A 757 -5.44 3.44 27.10
C ALA A 757 -6.28 2.33 26.42
N GLU A 758 -5.84 1.07 26.58
CA GLU A 758 -6.60 -0.11 26.17
C GLU A 758 -7.97 -0.10 26.88
N GLY A 759 -9.05 0.15 26.14
CA GLY A 759 -10.42 0.19 26.65
C GLY A 759 -11.28 1.34 26.13
N ASP A 760 -10.67 2.39 25.58
CA ASP A 760 -11.42 3.49 24.94
C ASP A 760 -11.96 3.08 23.56
N VAL A 761 -13.14 3.60 23.20
CA VAL A 761 -13.74 3.44 21.86
C VAL A 761 -12.70 3.81 20.80
N MET A 762 -12.39 2.90 19.87
CA MET A 762 -11.42 3.15 18.79
C MET A 762 -11.77 4.45 18.05
N LYS A 763 -10.87 5.44 18.07
CA LYS A 763 -11.03 6.70 17.34
C LYS A 763 -10.14 6.69 16.10
N LYS A 764 -10.48 7.50 15.09
CA LYS A 764 -9.62 7.68 13.91
C LYS A 764 -8.21 8.12 14.33
N GLU A 765 -8.13 8.99 15.33
CA GLU A 765 -6.88 9.55 15.87
C GLU A 765 -6.07 8.53 16.68
N SER A 766 -6.67 7.45 17.17
CA SER A 766 -5.93 6.38 17.84
C SER A 766 -5.41 5.34 16.84
N GLN A 767 -6.11 5.14 15.71
CA GLN A 767 -5.63 4.28 14.62
C GLN A 767 -4.51 4.92 13.80
N TYR A 768 -4.50 6.25 13.69
CA TYR A 768 -3.45 7.01 13.02
C TYR A 768 -3.17 8.33 13.74
N PRO A 769 -2.42 8.28 14.86
CA PRO A 769 -2.07 9.47 15.63
C PRO A 769 -1.18 10.40 14.83
N THR A 770 -1.60 11.66 14.71
CA THR A 770 -0.92 12.71 13.97
C THR A 770 -0.89 14.01 14.77
N ILE A 771 0.11 14.85 14.48
CA ILE A 771 0.22 16.24 14.97
C ILE A 771 0.59 17.16 13.81
N GLU A 772 0.27 18.44 13.94
CA GLU A 772 0.48 19.46 12.90
C GLU A 772 1.21 20.70 13.43
N VAL A 773 1.91 21.40 12.53
CA VAL A 773 2.43 22.74 12.84
C VAL A 773 1.22 23.68 13.03
N GLY A 774 1.25 24.45 14.12
CA GLY A 774 0.14 25.30 14.54
C GLY A 774 -0.77 24.67 15.58
N ASP A 775 -0.64 23.37 15.88
CA ASP A 775 -1.44 22.72 16.91
C ASP A 775 -1.30 23.43 18.26
N SER A 776 -2.43 23.55 18.95
CA SER A 776 -2.48 24.09 20.31
C SER A 776 -1.82 23.12 21.28
N VAL A 777 -1.05 23.67 22.23
CA VAL A 777 -0.34 22.89 23.23
C VAL A 777 -0.77 23.28 24.63
N SER A 778 -1.31 22.31 25.37
CA SER A 778 -1.56 22.40 26.80
C SER A 778 -0.48 21.63 27.55
N VAL A 779 -0.05 22.19 28.68
CA VAL A 779 1.02 21.61 29.48
C VAL A 779 0.61 21.51 30.93
N GLU A 780 0.83 20.34 31.51
CA GLU A 780 0.64 20.08 32.93
C GLU A 780 2.00 20.16 33.63
N LEU A 781 2.07 20.93 34.71
CA LEU A 781 3.28 21.05 35.51
C LEU A 781 3.47 19.82 36.39
N ARG A 782 4.73 19.47 36.68
CA ARG A 782 5.04 18.47 37.71
C ARG A 782 4.71 19.06 39.08
N GLY A 783 3.82 18.39 39.80
CA GLY A 783 3.52 18.65 41.22
C GLY A 783 4.68 18.28 42.12
#